data_AF-A0A8S0WNR0-F1
#
_entry.id   AF-A0A8S0WNR0-F1
#
_cell.length_a   1.000
_cell.length_b   1.000
_cell.length_c   1.000
_cell.angle_alpha   90.00
_cell.angle_beta   90.00
_cell.angle_gamma   90.00
#
_symmetry.space_group_name_H-M   'P 1'
#
loop_
_entity.id
_entity.type
_entity.pdbx_description
1 polymer ?
#
loop_
_entity_poly.entity_id
_entity_poly.type
_entity_poly.pdbx_seq_one_letter_code
_entity_poly.pdbx_strand_id
1 'polypeptide(L)'
;MATTSETIKIDPKIDFFKFDLQAEKQKKVFAVIFSKHNGNWSAIKSELSGKEGFNDTVIKKLEFTHNLAAWSNNNAELVSLFQKDEDTNSLRDIAISLDKTAFIDKIKATAHTGTDEEKRAFALNLRRDLFNIEPTAMLVNLVKDPKVPFLNDATGANIAAVLTKQPEFNIKTTSVYELIKNETAFKDISADGQDAVKTQLKILQRIAAVSQDPDAVPVLFNAKVQSAMQISALPKAQFMAAFSESDLDEDTIAQIHHNAQQTKVRNEHFLMSSREAAQPTGVAMIDKSLNLTGHPQAKIMRPVGSSVVEPLSVGKYLDKSITKHNLSWDLLFGDADFCECGECNSVYSPASYYVELLNYLRNNNLDPDRKPGDPLAKKLDPKDISGTPLEKLFNRRPDLGCLELTCQNTNTLILYVDLVNEVMENYVAFKRLKPFNVDDETSSELLAEPQHTEYKAYCILKSEVYPFTLPYHQPIDAARSYLKFLDTSRYELINTFRKNNAGDDAELTKLKDEALDRAADAEFLEITKEEYVILTKECFESIDLMRKLKNNPALTQQEYWTIIDGKPVHEYYGYDDEATMLSDNGLTLIKKEFLRRTGIDYYNLVNLLLTETINPCMPKGRAKTIMESLRFSYRFLQNYARIHGVDKMAEDLVKMEKFADLVPLIKEQIELLTGKKALSCPKTCEYQVEICDKDIICWAKCYFEKIRKMIVIENGRGCVDGKIFLTLRESNNTVENAARVVAIVKECKIYGPNNKAQTFVDKNLVEIAKIDQQTGKVTFNDANAPIDVKTLASLFFVGEKGDKGIFLVINNEVYLVFTEQKDSCNLDTALLQHLDGTPLTVPEYDKIHRFLRLWRKLGWSIDEIDKAIIGLSVTKASLNGSVSEPVEILCDASASDNCDDVGNDCGDCVCDEDICVEVFDINPRLIHQLAAVKKLLDLTGLDLIKQLCFWTSISTSGKKSLYQRLLLTHNILGIHKVFKADSKGNYLTGDAKLLEHLPAVMAALNLSADDIQEIKQDSGMDDKLSLANLSLLYRYRLLSKVLGLRIPAFLSILPLFGDIFKDADTSFEFMERWAKMEDAGFSYQ
;
A
#
# COMPACT_ATOMS: atom_id res chain seq x y z
N MET A 1 -95.10 48.94 -6.81
CA MET A 1 -95.04 48.70 -8.28
C MET A 1 -93.87 49.51 -8.81
N ALA A 2 -92.84 49.00 -9.48
CA ALA A 2 -92.55 47.67 -9.99
C ALA A 2 -91.04 47.42 -9.85
N THR A 3 -90.72 46.14 -9.63
CA THR A 3 -89.44 45.49 -9.44
C THR A 3 -88.55 45.52 -10.69
N THR A 4 -87.30 45.97 -10.55
CA THR A 4 -86.20 45.66 -11.47
C THR A 4 -85.48 44.41 -10.99
N SER A 5 -85.52 43.38 -11.83
CA SER A 5 -84.89 42.07 -11.68
C SER A 5 -83.36 42.18 -11.76
N GLU A 6 -82.66 41.98 -10.64
CA GLU A 6 -81.23 41.65 -10.65
C GLU A 6 -81.03 40.23 -11.17
N THR A 7 -80.41 40.10 -12.33
CA THR A 7 -79.90 38.85 -12.88
C THR A 7 -78.71 38.37 -12.05
N ILE A 8 -78.94 37.40 -11.17
CA ILE A 8 -77.91 36.67 -10.42
C ILE A 8 -76.92 36.06 -11.42
N LYS A 9 -75.63 36.45 -11.37
CA LYS A 9 -74.55 35.71 -12.04
C LYS A 9 -74.45 34.33 -11.37
N ILE A 10 -74.93 33.32 -12.09
CA ILE A 10 -74.93 31.94 -11.62
C ILE A 10 -73.49 31.41 -11.67
N ASP A 11 -72.98 30.86 -10.56
CA ASP A 11 -71.68 30.18 -10.51
C ASP A 11 -71.70 29.01 -11.53
N PRO A 12 -70.77 28.97 -12.52
CA PRO A 12 -70.74 27.91 -13.52
C PRO A 12 -70.61 26.49 -12.91
N LYS A 13 -70.16 26.36 -11.65
CA LYS A 13 -70.10 25.06 -10.94
C LYS A 13 -71.46 24.45 -10.63
N ILE A 14 -72.53 25.25 -10.65
CA ILE A 14 -73.89 24.73 -10.40
C ILE A 14 -74.32 23.73 -11.47
N ASP A 15 -73.74 23.83 -12.67
CA ASP A 15 -74.11 23.03 -13.82
C ASP A 15 -73.73 21.55 -13.65
N PHE A 16 -72.72 21.26 -12.82
CA PHE A 16 -72.34 19.89 -12.46
C PHE A 16 -73.46 19.14 -11.74
N PHE A 17 -74.27 19.83 -10.94
CA PHE A 17 -75.31 19.21 -10.11
C PHE A 17 -76.63 18.98 -10.86
N LYS A 18 -76.77 19.49 -12.10
CA LYS A 18 -78.00 19.38 -12.88
C LYS A 18 -78.37 17.93 -13.21
N PHE A 19 -77.38 17.04 -13.31
CA PHE A 19 -77.59 15.62 -13.59
C PHE A 19 -78.27 14.89 -12.41
N ASP A 20 -77.88 15.18 -11.18
CA ASP A 20 -78.40 14.50 -9.98
C ASP A 20 -79.76 15.04 -9.51
N LEU A 21 -80.16 16.21 -10.01
CA LEU A 21 -81.40 16.90 -9.65
C LEU A 21 -82.48 16.60 -10.70
N GLN A 22 -83.34 15.60 -10.46
CA GLN A 22 -84.33 15.16 -11.45
C GLN A 22 -85.57 16.05 -11.55
N ALA A 23 -85.96 16.77 -10.49
CA ALA A 23 -87.13 17.65 -10.50
C ALA A 23 -86.77 19.14 -10.65
N GLU A 24 -87.52 19.87 -11.48
CA GLU A 24 -87.28 21.29 -11.73
C GLU A 24 -87.49 22.18 -10.48
N LYS A 25 -88.30 21.71 -9.53
CA LYS A 25 -88.46 22.32 -8.21
C LYS A 25 -87.18 22.15 -7.36
N GLN A 26 -86.50 21.00 -7.43
CA GLN A 26 -85.24 20.76 -6.72
C GLN A 26 -84.11 21.61 -7.32
N LYS A 27 -84.00 21.72 -8.65
CA LYS A 27 -82.98 22.55 -9.30
C LYS A 27 -83.04 24.02 -8.88
N LYS A 28 -84.24 24.61 -8.83
CA LYS A 28 -84.42 26.00 -8.38
C LYS A 28 -84.06 26.20 -6.90
N VAL A 29 -84.47 25.27 -6.04
CA VAL A 29 -84.17 25.35 -4.58
C VAL A 29 -82.67 25.18 -4.32
N PHE A 30 -82.03 24.21 -4.97
CA PHE A 30 -80.58 23.99 -4.87
C PHE A 30 -79.81 25.21 -5.40
N ALA A 31 -80.24 25.81 -6.53
CA ALA A 31 -79.56 26.95 -7.11
C ALA A 31 -79.48 28.17 -6.20
N VAL A 32 -80.58 28.44 -5.47
CA VAL A 32 -80.66 29.53 -4.50
C VAL A 32 -79.75 29.24 -3.30
N ILE A 33 -79.77 28.03 -2.77
CA ILE A 33 -78.95 27.64 -1.60
C ILE A 33 -77.46 27.63 -1.95
N PHE A 34 -77.09 27.09 -3.12
CA PHE A 34 -75.72 27.03 -3.60
C PHE A 34 -75.12 28.44 -3.79
N SER A 35 -75.89 29.35 -4.40
CA SER A 35 -75.48 30.75 -4.60
C SER A 35 -75.42 31.53 -3.28
N LYS A 36 -76.33 31.27 -2.34
CA LYS A 36 -76.36 31.90 -1.01
C LYS A 36 -75.10 31.59 -0.18
N HIS A 37 -74.58 30.38 -0.28
CA HIS A 37 -73.42 29.92 0.49
C HIS A 37 -72.10 29.94 -0.30
N ASN A 38 -72.08 30.55 -1.49
CA ASN A 38 -70.89 30.65 -2.36
C ASN A 38 -70.14 29.30 -2.53
N GLY A 39 -70.88 28.20 -2.68
CA GLY A 39 -70.29 26.87 -2.87
C GLY A 39 -69.70 26.20 -1.61
N ASN A 40 -69.90 26.76 -0.39
CA ASN A 40 -69.51 26.07 0.85
C ASN A 40 -70.42 24.87 1.13
N TRP A 41 -69.91 23.67 0.83
CA TRP A 41 -70.67 22.43 0.91
C TRP A 41 -71.22 22.10 2.30
N SER A 42 -70.46 22.37 3.36
CA SER A 42 -70.90 22.06 4.73
C SER A 42 -72.17 22.85 5.11
N ALA A 43 -72.22 24.13 4.75
CA ALA A 43 -73.37 24.99 4.97
C ALA A 43 -74.55 24.63 4.05
N ILE A 44 -74.26 24.29 2.79
CA ILE A 44 -75.25 23.83 1.80
C ILE A 44 -75.91 22.52 2.26
N LYS A 45 -75.12 21.52 2.66
CA LYS A 45 -75.59 20.23 3.16
C LYS A 45 -76.54 20.41 4.35
N SER A 46 -76.15 21.24 5.32
CA SER A 46 -76.97 21.53 6.51
C SER A 46 -78.32 22.17 6.16
N GLU A 47 -78.35 23.10 5.19
CA GLU A 47 -79.61 23.74 4.78
C GLU A 47 -80.48 22.84 3.89
N LEU A 48 -79.89 21.90 3.13
CA LEU A 48 -80.60 20.94 2.29
C LEU A 48 -81.31 19.83 3.08
N SER A 49 -80.74 19.36 4.19
CA SER A 49 -81.31 18.30 5.04
C SER A 49 -82.71 18.62 5.61
N GLY A 50 -83.15 19.88 5.56
CA GLY A 50 -84.47 20.32 6.01
C GLY A 50 -85.45 20.71 4.88
N LYS A 51 -85.13 20.45 3.61
CA LYS A 51 -85.94 20.90 2.45
C LYS A 51 -86.71 19.77 1.78
N GLU A 52 -87.97 20.04 1.46
CA GLU A 52 -88.87 19.11 0.76
C GLU A 52 -88.27 18.70 -0.60
N GLY A 53 -88.08 17.40 -0.81
CA GLY A 53 -87.49 16.82 -2.01
C GLY A 53 -86.00 16.49 -1.92
N PHE A 54 -85.30 16.82 -0.84
CA PHE A 54 -83.89 16.45 -0.63
C PHE A 54 -83.79 15.42 0.50
N ASN A 55 -83.91 14.13 0.16
CA ASN A 55 -83.65 13.03 1.09
C ASN A 55 -82.14 12.72 1.19
N ASP A 56 -81.73 11.92 2.18
CA ASP A 56 -80.32 11.57 2.39
C ASP A 56 -79.64 10.97 1.15
N THR A 57 -80.39 10.23 0.32
CA THR A 57 -79.88 9.67 -0.93
C THR A 57 -79.55 10.76 -1.96
N VAL A 58 -80.43 11.74 -2.15
CA VAL A 58 -80.19 12.88 -3.04
C VAL A 58 -79.05 13.74 -2.51
N ILE A 59 -78.98 13.98 -1.20
CA ILE A 59 -77.90 14.76 -0.59
C ILE A 59 -76.54 14.07 -0.76
N LYS A 60 -76.47 12.74 -0.61
CA LYS A 60 -75.24 11.97 -0.87
C LYS A 60 -74.79 12.03 -2.33
N LYS A 61 -75.72 11.98 -3.29
CA LYS A 61 -75.39 12.15 -4.73
C LYS A 61 -74.83 13.55 -5.03
N LEU A 62 -75.44 14.59 -4.44
CA LEU A 62 -74.93 15.95 -4.57
C LEU A 62 -73.58 16.12 -3.87
N GLU A 63 -73.36 15.48 -2.72
CA GLU A 63 -72.06 15.45 -2.03
C GLU A 63 -70.99 14.76 -2.87
N PHE A 64 -71.32 13.64 -3.50
CA PHE A 64 -70.45 12.95 -4.43
C PHE A 64 -70.08 13.86 -5.61
N THR A 65 -71.04 14.54 -6.23
CA THR A 65 -70.79 15.49 -7.32
C THR A 65 -69.94 16.68 -6.90
N HIS A 66 -70.14 17.21 -5.69
CA HIS A 66 -69.28 18.25 -5.14
C HIS A 66 -67.83 17.76 -5.01
N ASN A 67 -67.65 16.56 -4.44
CA ASN A 67 -66.34 15.96 -4.24
C ASN A 67 -65.66 15.60 -5.58
N LEU A 68 -66.41 15.12 -6.57
CA LEU A 68 -65.93 14.88 -7.94
C LEU A 68 -65.46 16.16 -8.62
N ALA A 69 -66.24 17.25 -8.51
CA ALA A 69 -65.86 18.54 -9.08
C ALA A 69 -64.60 19.12 -8.42
N ALA A 70 -64.47 18.97 -7.09
CA ALA A 70 -63.27 19.40 -6.38
C ALA A 70 -62.05 18.57 -6.77
N TRP A 71 -62.17 17.24 -6.80
CA TRP A 71 -61.10 16.30 -7.13
C TRP A 71 -60.63 16.41 -8.59
N SER A 72 -61.54 16.59 -9.54
CA SER A 72 -61.24 16.70 -10.97
C SER A 72 -60.83 18.12 -11.42
N ASN A 73 -60.62 19.06 -10.47
CA ASN A 73 -60.37 20.47 -10.73
C ASN A 73 -61.41 21.13 -11.66
N ASN A 74 -62.70 20.82 -11.44
CA ASN A 74 -63.85 21.29 -12.22
C ASN A 74 -63.87 20.81 -13.69
N ASN A 75 -63.26 19.66 -14.00
CA ASN A 75 -63.37 19.07 -15.33
C ASN A 75 -64.78 18.46 -15.55
N ALA A 76 -65.59 19.12 -16.38
CA ALA A 76 -66.97 18.74 -16.64
C ALA A 76 -67.14 17.32 -17.20
N GLU A 77 -66.21 16.88 -18.05
CA GLU A 77 -66.25 15.55 -18.69
C GLU A 77 -66.00 14.44 -17.67
N LEU A 78 -65.04 14.65 -16.76
CA LEU A 78 -64.76 13.71 -15.66
C LEU A 78 -65.90 13.63 -14.65
N VAL A 79 -66.49 14.77 -14.29
CA VAL A 79 -67.65 14.80 -13.40
C VAL A 79 -68.81 14.01 -14.02
N SER A 80 -69.11 14.24 -15.30
CA SER A 80 -70.18 13.49 -15.99
C SER A 80 -69.86 12.01 -16.14
N LEU A 81 -68.60 11.62 -16.28
CA LEU A 81 -68.17 10.22 -16.44
C LEU A 81 -68.53 9.40 -15.20
N PHE A 82 -68.16 9.88 -14.01
CA PHE A 82 -68.41 9.18 -12.74
C PHE A 82 -69.85 9.35 -12.24
N GLN A 83 -70.55 10.41 -12.62
CA GLN A 83 -71.99 10.54 -12.34
C GLN A 83 -72.86 9.49 -13.04
N LYS A 84 -72.45 9.04 -14.23
CA LYS A 84 -73.16 8.03 -15.03
C LYS A 84 -72.79 6.59 -14.63
N ASP A 85 -71.83 6.42 -13.73
CA ASP A 85 -71.32 5.13 -13.30
C ASP A 85 -72.15 4.63 -12.10
N GLU A 86 -72.99 3.61 -12.31
CA GLU A 86 -73.89 3.11 -11.25
C GLU A 86 -73.13 2.44 -10.09
N ASP A 87 -71.89 2.02 -10.33
CA ASP A 87 -71.03 1.32 -9.36
C ASP A 87 -70.25 2.27 -8.43
N THR A 88 -70.26 3.59 -8.66
CA THR A 88 -69.55 4.57 -7.82
C THR A 88 -70.48 5.65 -7.27
N ASN A 89 -70.64 5.69 -5.95
CA ASN A 89 -71.51 6.68 -5.28
C ASN A 89 -70.74 7.61 -4.32
N SER A 90 -69.42 7.45 -4.24
CA SER A 90 -68.50 8.25 -3.42
C SER A 90 -67.08 8.18 -3.97
N LEU A 91 -66.21 9.13 -3.61
CA LEU A 91 -64.78 9.05 -3.96
C LEU A 91 -64.13 7.79 -3.34
N ARG A 92 -64.62 7.37 -2.17
CA ARG A 92 -64.21 6.13 -1.52
C ARG A 92 -64.53 4.89 -2.37
N ASP A 93 -65.70 4.86 -3.01
CA ASP A 93 -66.07 3.76 -3.90
C ASP A 93 -65.15 3.71 -5.11
N ILE A 94 -64.84 4.86 -5.72
CA ILE A 94 -63.86 4.98 -6.81
C ILE A 94 -62.50 4.43 -6.37
N ALA A 95 -62.04 4.78 -5.16
CA ALA A 95 -60.76 4.32 -4.62
C ALA A 95 -60.73 2.83 -4.24
N ILE A 96 -61.88 2.20 -3.95
CA ILE A 96 -61.96 0.77 -3.60
C ILE A 96 -62.18 -0.12 -4.83
N SER A 97 -62.94 0.34 -5.83
CA SER A 97 -63.43 -0.49 -6.92
C SER A 97 -62.52 -0.52 -8.16
N LEU A 98 -61.81 0.57 -8.46
CA LEU A 98 -61.01 0.69 -9.68
C LEU A 98 -59.52 0.42 -9.42
N ASP A 99 -58.99 -0.65 -10.03
CA ASP A 99 -57.55 -0.93 -10.08
C ASP A 99 -56.79 0.11 -10.94
N LYS A 100 -55.45 0.13 -10.88
CA LYS A 100 -54.61 1.11 -11.61
C LYS A 100 -54.95 1.19 -13.10
N THR A 101 -55.10 0.04 -13.74
CA THR A 101 -55.32 -0.05 -15.19
C THR A 101 -56.72 0.41 -15.54
N ALA A 102 -57.74 -0.10 -14.85
CA ALA A 102 -59.13 0.30 -15.04
C ALA A 102 -59.34 1.79 -14.79
N PHE A 103 -58.68 2.36 -13.79
CA PHE A 103 -58.73 3.79 -13.49
C PHE A 103 -58.13 4.64 -14.62
N ILE A 104 -56.94 4.28 -15.10
CA ILE A 104 -56.27 5.01 -16.20
C ILE A 104 -57.09 4.90 -17.48
N ASP A 105 -57.56 3.72 -17.85
CA ASP A 105 -58.34 3.49 -19.07
C ASP A 105 -59.66 4.26 -19.05
N LYS A 106 -60.34 4.29 -17.91
CA LYS A 106 -61.60 5.03 -17.71
C LYS A 106 -61.40 6.54 -17.90
N ILE A 107 -60.31 7.11 -17.38
CA ILE A 107 -60.00 8.54 -17.55
C ILE A 107 -59.51 8.86 -18.96
N LYS A 108 -58.65 8.02 -19.55
CA LYS A 108 -58.14 8.18 -20.92
C LYS A 108 -59.27 8.25 -21.95
N ALA A 109 -60.35 7.49 -21.74
CA ALA A 109 -61.52 7.50 -22.61
C ALA A 109 -62.21 8.88 -22.73
N THR A 110 -61.95 9.80 -21.79
CA THR A 110 -62.55 11.15 -21.77
C THR A 110 -61.64 12.27 -22.24
N ALA A 111 -60.31 12.10 -22.19
CA ALA A 111 -59.40 13.18 -22.58
C ALA A 111 -59.31 13.30 -24.13
N HIS A 112 -59.90 14.36 -24.71
CA HIS A 112 -59.96 14.54 -26.17
C HIS A 112 -58.69 15.15 -26.80
N THR A 113 -57.79 15.75 -26.01
CA THR A 113 -56.56 16.41 -26.50
C THR A 113 -55.32 15.99 -25.71
N GLY A 114 -54.15 15.96 -26.35
CA GLY A 114 -52.86 15.56 -25.77
C GLY A 114 -52.34 14.21 -26.26
N THR A 115 -51.06 13.93 -26.06
CA THR A 115 -50.43 12.62 -26.36
C THR A 115 -50.95 11.54 -25.40
N ASP A 116 -50.79 10.26 -25.75
CA ASP A 116 -51.19 9.16 -24.85
C ASP A 116 -50.42 9.18 -23.52
N GLU A 117 -49.19 9.68 -23.54
CA GLU A 117 -48.33 9.90 -22.38
C GLU A 117 -48.86 11.03 -21.48
N GLU A 118 -49.25 12.18 -22.06
CA GLU A 118 -49.85 13.30 -21.31
C GLU A 118 -51.16 12.89 -20.64
N LYS A 119 -52.01 12.12 -21.32
CA LYS A 119 -53.27 11.60 -20.75
C LYS A 119 -53.02 10.61 -19.62
N ARG A 120 -51.99 9.76 -19.76
CA ARG A 120 -51.56 8.84 -18.71
C ARG A 120 -51.04 9.59 -17.49
N ALA A 121 -50.18 10.60 -17.68
CA ALA A 121 -49.65 11.43 -16.61
C ALA A 121 -50.78 12.18 -15.85
N PHE A 122 -51.76 12.71 -16.59
CA PHE A 122 -52.95 13.35 -16.01
C PHE A 122 -53.78 12.38 -15.15
N ALA A 123 -54.03 11.17 -15.64
CA ALA A 123 -54.73 10.14 -14.86
C ALA A 123 -53.95 9.73 -13.59
N LEU A 124 -52.63 9.59 -13.68
CA LEU A 124 -51.79 9.26 -12.52
C LEU A 124 -51.83 10.36 -11.45
N ASN A 125 -51.80 11.65 -11.85
CA ASN A 125 -51.93 12.76 -10.91
C ASN A 125 -53.29 12.77 -10.19
N LEU A 126 -54.39 12.54 -10.91
CA LEU A 126 -55.71 12.41 -10.27
C LEU A 126 -55.77 11.22 -9.29
N ARG A 127 -55.09 10.12 -9.60
CA ARG A 127 -54.98 8.97 -8.69
C ARG A 127 -54.17 9.29 -7.43
N ARG A 128 -53.10 10.10 -7.53
CA ARG A 128 -52.34 10.62 -6.38
C ARG A 128 -53.20 11.52 -5.50
N ASP A 129 -53.98 12.42 -6.10
CA ASP A 129 -54.93 13.27 -5.38
C ASP A 129 -55.99 12.43 -4.67
N LEU A 130 -56.50 11.38 -5.33
CA LEU A 130 -57.45 10.45 -4.74
C LEU A 130 -56.82 9.71 -3.55
N PHE A 131 -55.54 9.34 -3.60
CA PHE A 131 -54.82 8.74 -2.47
C PHE A 131 -54.56 9.72 -1.31
N ASN A 132 -54.59 11.02 -1.54
CA ASN A 132 -54.51 12.02 -0.47
C ASN A 132 -55.86 12.21 0.24
N ILE A 133 -56.97 12.12 -0.51
CA ILE A 133 -58.33 12.24 0.03
C ILE A 133 -58.77 10.93 0.70
N GLU A 134 -58.61 9.79 0.02
CA GLU A 134 -59.11 8.47 0.42
C GLU A 134 -57.97 7.42 0.57
N PRO A 135 -56.95 7.67 1.42
CA PRO A 135 -55.77 6.81 1.52
C PRO A 135 -56.11 5.40 1.99
N THR A 136 -57.00 5.26 2.97
CA THR A 136 -57.37 3.94 3.54
C THR A 136 -58.06 3.06 2.51
N ALA A 137 -58.99 3.63 1.74
CA ALA A 137 -59.72 2.93 0.69
C ALA A 137 -58.79 2.45 -0.44
N MET A 138 -57.87 3.30 -0.88
CA MET A 138 -56.88 2.95 -1.88
C MET A 138 -55.92 1.84 -1.39
N LEU A 139 -55.51 1.86 -0.11
CA LEU A 139 -54.73 0.75 0.45
C LEU A 139 -55.53 -0.56 0.49
N VAL A 140 -56.82 -0.50 0.81
CA VAL A 140 -57.70 -1.69 0.76
C VAL A 140 -57.80 -2.24 -0.67
N ASN A 141 -57.89 -1.37 -1.68
CA ASN A 141 -57.86 -1.80 -3.08
C ASN A 141 -56.52 -2.47 -3.43
N LEU A 142 -55.39 -1.85 -3.08
CA LEU A 142 -54.05 -2.40 -3.34
C LEU A 142 -53.82 -3.77 -2.69
N VAL A 143 -54.32 -3.98 -1.46
CA VAL A 143 -54.20 -5.28 -0.76
C VAL A 143 -55.15 -6.34 -1.34
N LYS A 144 -56.29 -5.93 -1.94
CA LYS A 144 -57.25 -6.85 -2.55
C LYS A 144 -56.93 -7.19 -3.99
N ASP A 145 -56.13 -6.39 -4.69
CA ASP A 145 -55.78 -6.60 -6.09
C ASP A 145 -54.75 -7.73 -6.22
N PRO A 146 -55.14 -8.92 -6.73
CA PRO A 146 -54.22 -10.04 -6.86
C PRO A 146 -53.09 -9.79 -7.87
N LYS A 147 -53.22 -8.77 -8.74
CA LYS A 147 -52.20 -8.38 -9.72
C LYS A 147 -51.05 -7.60 -9.07
N VAL A 148 -51.28 -6.98 -7.90
CA VAL A 148 -50.25 -6.24 -7.17
C VAL A 148 -49.59 -7.21 -6.19
N PRO A 149 -48.26 -7.45 -6.25
CA PRO A 149 -47.59 -8.37 -5.34
C PRO A 149 -47.40 -7.71 -3.96
N PHE A 150 -48.49 -7.54 -3.19
CA PHE A 150 -48.50 -6.76 -1.94
C PHE A 150 -49.51 -7.30 -0.94
N LEU A 151 -49.02 -7.92 0.15
CA LEU A 151 -49.88 -8.49 1.21
C LEU A 151 -50.94 -9.47 0.66
N ASN A 152 -50.60 -10.27 -0.36
CA ASN A 152 -51.48 -11.31 -0.92
C ASN A 152 -51.51 -12.58 -0.06
N ASP A 153 -51.65 -12.41 1.25
CA ASP A 153 -51.64 -13.47 2.26
C ASP A 153 -52.83 -13.33 3.24
N ALA A 154 -52.94 -14.25 4.19
CA ALA A 154 -53.98 -14.20 5.21
C ALA A 154 -53.92 -12.90 6.05
N THR A 155 -52.73 -12.34 6.23
CA THR A 155 -52.53 -11.08 6.96
C THR A 155 -53.14 -9.90 6.21
N GLY A 156 -52.91 -9.80 4.89
CA GLY A 156 -53.51 -8.78 4.05
C GLY A 156 -55.02 -8.87 3.98
N ALA A 157 -55.58 -10.08 3.85
CA ALA A 157 -57.03 -10.28 3.90
C ALA A 157 -57.63 -9.75 5.21
N ASN A 158 -56.97 -10.01 6.34
CA ASN A 158 -57.38 -9.50 7.66
C ASN A 158 -57.24 -7.98 7.76
N ILE A 159 -56.16 -7.37 7.24
CA ILE A 159 -55.98 -5.91 7.19
C ILE A 159 -57.11 -5.27 6.39
N ALA A 160 -57.40 -5.80 5.20
CA ALA A 160 -58.45 -5.29 4.33
C ALA A 160 -59.83 -5.39 5.02
N ALA A 161 -60.10 -6.47 5.75
CA ALA A 161 -61.33 -6.64 6.53
C ALA A 161 -61.45 -5.62 7.67
N VAL A 162 -60.38 -5.39 8.44
CA VAL A 162 -60.34 -4.40 9.53
C VAL A 162 -60.60 -2.98 9.00
N LEU A 163 -59.90 -2.59 7.94
CA LEU A 163 -60.03 -1.25 7.36
C LEU A 163 -61.39 -1.04 6.66
N THR A 164 -61.96 -2.09 6.05
CA THR A 164 -63.30 -2.00 5.42
C THR A 164 -64.40 -1.76 6.46
N LYS A 165 -64.27 -2.35 7.67
CA LYS A 165 -65.22 -2.15 8.78
C LYS A 165 -65.15 -0.76 9.43
N GLN A 166 -64.11 0.02 9.12
CA GLN A 166 -63.86 1.34 9.70
C GLN A 166 -63.80 2.42 8.60
N PRO A 167 -64.93 2.74 7.95
CA PRO A 167 -64.94 3.63 6.78
C PRO A 167 -64.46 5.05 7.09
N GLU A 168 -64.62 5.52 8.33
CA GLU A 168 -64.19 6.85 8.78
C GLU A 168 -62.70 6.91 9.17
N PHE A 169 -62.00 5.78 9.23
CA PHE A 169 -60.59 5.75 9.62
C PHE A 169 -59.71 6.18 8.44
N ASN A 170 -59.01 7.31 8.59
CA ASN A 170 -58.03 7.79 7.63
C ASN A 170 -56.60 7.50 8.12
N ILE A 171 -55.89 6.60 7.44
CA ILE A 171 -54.56 6.13 7.87
C ILE A 171 -53.47 7.22 7.84
N LYS A 172 -53.63 8.28 7.04
CA LYS A 172 -52.67 9.39 6.96
C LYS A 172 -52.87 10.43 8.08
N THR A 173 -54.11 10.59 8.58
CA THR A 173 -54.46 11.67 9.52
C THR A 173 -54.83 11.18 10.92
N THR A 174 -55.22 9.91 11.07
CA THR A 174 -55.59 9.29 12.35
C THR A 174 -54.50 8.29 12.78
N SER A 175 -54.14 8.30 14.07
CA SER A 175 -53.19 7.34 14.62
C SER A 175 -53.73 5.91 14.55
N VAL A 176 -52.94 4.96 14.04
CA VAL A 176 -53.30 3.53 14.02
C VAL A 176 -53.53 2.99 15.44
N TYR A 177 -52.95 3.60 16.47
CA TYR A 177 -53.18 3.18 17.84
C TYR A 177 -54.64 3.35 18.28
N GLU A 178 -55.38 4.31 17.73
CA GLU A 178 -56.81 4.46 17.99
C GLU A 178 -57.61 3.30 17.38
N LEU A 179 -57.19 2.81 16.22
CA LEU A 179 -57.73 1.60 15.62
C LEU A 179 -57.38 0.36 16.46
N ILE A 180 -56.12 0.22 16.90
CA ILE A 180 -55.61 -0.90 17.70
C ILE A 180 -56.30 -0.99 19.07
N LYS A 181 -56.64 0.14 19.69
CA LYS A 181 -57.40 0.19 20.96
C LYS A 181 -58.86 -0.29 20.79
N ASN A 182 -59.41 -0.26 19.59
CA ASN A 182 -60.78 -0.70 19.34
C ASN A 182 -60.86 -2.23 19.24
N GLU A 183 -61.08 -2.90 20.37
CA GLU A 183 -61.17 -4.36 20.46
C GLU A 183 -62.20 -4.98 19.50
N THR A 184 -63.28 -4.25 19.17
CA THR A 184 -64.32 -4.73 18.24
C THR A 184 -63.83 -4.88 16.80
N ALA A 185 -62.79 -4.12 16.42
CA ALA A 185 -62.23 -4.18 15.06
C ALA A 185 -61.45 -5.49 14.80
N PHE A 186 -60.95 -6.15 15.85
CA PHE A 186 -60.08 -7.32 15.76
C PHE A 186 -60.75 -8.65 16.17
N LYS A 187 -62.02 -8.60 16.58
CA LYS A 187 -62.76 -9.73 17.18
C LYS A 187 -62.78 -11.02 16.34
N ASP A 188 -62.69 -10.90 15.02
CA ASP A 188 -62.78 -12.03 14.07
C ASP A 188 -61.41 -12.60 13.65
N ILE A 189 -60.31 -12.16 14.30
CA ILE A 189 -58.93 -12.54 13.97
C ILE A 189 -58.30 -13.28 15.17
N SER A 190 -57.56 -14.37 14.92
CA SER A 190 -56.84 -15.12 15.96
C SER A 190 -55.77 -14.27 16.65
N ALA A 191 -55.39 -14.60 17.90
CA ALA A 191 -54.42 -13.82 18.68
C ALA A 191 -53.08 -13.59 17.93
N ASP A 192 -52.47 -14.65 17.39
CA ASP A 192 -51.24 -14.55 16.59
C ASP A 192 -51.44 -13.72 15.31
N GLY A 193 -52.63 -13.83 14.69
CA GLY A 193 -53.01 -13.02 13.54
C GLY A 193 -53.20 -11.54 13.87
N GLN A 194 -53.67 -11.21 15.07
CA GLN A 194 -53.86 -9.82 15.51
C GLN A 194 -52.52 -9.11 15.65
N ASP A 195 -51.49 -9.76 16.17
CA ASP A 195 -50.17 -9.11 16.36
C ASP A 195 -49.45 -8.88 15.02
N ALA A 196 -49.57 -9.82 14.08
CA ALA A 196 -49.12 -9.62 12.70
C ALA A 196 -49.85 -8.43 12.04
N VAL A 197 -51.18 -8.37 12.13
CA VAL A 197 -52.00 -7.28 11.56
C VAL A 197 -51.66 -5.93 12.19
N LYS A 198 -51.54 -5.84 13.53
CA LYS A 198 -51.12 -4.61 14.24
C LYS A 198 -49.77 -4.12 13.75
N THR A 199 -48.82 -5.02 13.54
CA THR A 199 -47.46 -4.69 13.06
C THR A 199 -47.51 -4.14 11.64
N GLN A 200 -48.26 -4.79 10.74
CA GLN A 200 -48.40 -4.34 9.36
C GLN A 200 -49.16 -3.03 9.24
N LEU A 201 -50.23 -2.81 10.01
CA LEU A 201 -50.94 -1.53 10.03
C LEU A 201 -50.02 -0.36 10.43
N LYS A 202 -49.11 -0.56 11.39
CA LYS A 202 -48.08 0.42 11.75
C LYS A 202 -47.10 0.68 10.59
N ILE A 203 -46.70 -0.35 9.85
CA ILE A 203 -45.85 -0.24 8.65
C ILE A 203 -46.56 0.58 7.57
N LEU A 204 -47.81 0.24 7.26
CA LEU A 204 -48.63 0.91 6.25
C LEU A 204 -48.80 2.40 6.57
N GLN A 205 -49.08 2.75 7.83
CA GLN A 205 -49.17 4.15 8.24
C GLN A 205 -47.85 4.90 8.01
N ARG A 206 -46.69 4.28 8.31
CA ARG A 206 -45.38 4.91 8.06
C ARG A 206 -45.10 5.13 6.59
N ILE A 207 -45.36 4.14 5.74
CA ILE A 207 -45.11 4.24 4.29
C ILE A 207 -46.06 5.27 3.65
N ALA A 208 -47.35 5.20 4.00
CA ALA A 208 -48.35 6.15 3.51
C ALA A 208 -48.10 7.59 3.98
N ALA A 209 -47.40 7.80 5.10
CA ALA A 209 -47.00 9.12 5.56
C ALA A 209 -45.82 9.71 4.77
N VAL A 210 -44.98 8.87 4.13
CA VAL A 210 -43.79 9.32 3.39
C VAL A 210 -44.08 9.45 1.89
N SER A 211 -44.94 8.59 1.33
CA SER A 211 -45.32 8.66 -0.08
C SER A 211 -46.70 9.29 -0.30
N GLN A 212 -46.78 10.19 -1.28
CA GLN A 212 -48.05 10.73 -1.81
C GLN A 212 -48.56 9.91 -3.01
N ASP A 213 -47.77 8.94 -3.48
CA ASP A 213 -48.14 8.02 -4.56
C ASP A 213 -48.56 6.66 -3.99
N PRO A 214 -49.77 6.15 -4.31
CA PRO A 214 -50.22 4.83 -3.86
C PRO A 214 -49.36 3.68 -4.42
N ASP A 215 -48.79 3.82 -5.61
CA ASP A 215 -48.00 2.76 -6.25
C ASP A 215 -46.63 2.59 -5.59
N ALA A 216 -46.15 3.60 -4.86
CA ALA A 216 -44.93 3.48 -4.08
C ALA A 216 -45.09 2.64 -2.81
N VAL A 217 -46.33 2.42 -2.34
CA VAL A 217 -46.57 1.65 -1.11
C VAL A 217 -46.13 0.19 -1.27
N PRO A 218 -46.58 -0.55 -2.30
CA PRO A 218 -46.04 -1.88 -2.60
C PRO A 218 -44.52 -1.90 -2.81
N VAL A 219 -43.99 -0.92 -3.55
CA VAL A 219 -42.56 -0.85 -3.89
C VAL A 219 -41.70 -0.73 -2.62
N LEU A 220 -42.00 0.23 -1.75
CA LEU A 220 -41.28 0.46 -0.49
C LEU A 220 -41.51 -0.68 0.50
N PHE A 221 -42.72 -1.23 0.55
CA PHE A 221 -43.06 -2.34 1.44
C PHE A 221 -42.26 -3.61 1.08
N ASN A 222 -42.22 -3.97 -0.20
CA ASN A 222 -41.53 -5.15 -0.71
C ASN A 222 -40.01 -4.99 -0.65
N ALA A 223 -39.50 -3.77 -0.91
CA ALA A 223 -38.09 -3.42 -0.68
C ALA A 223 -37.72 -3.35 0.82
N LYS A 224 -38.71 -3.49 1.73
CA LYS A 224 -38.55 -3.39 3.18
C LYS A 224 -37.95 -2.05 3.64
N VAL A 225 -38.11 -0.98 2.88
CA VAL A 225 -37.71 0.37 3.27
C VAL A 225 -38.95 1.10 3.80
N GLN A 226 -39.23 0.93 5.10
CA GLN A 226 -40.58 1.11 5.66
C GLN A 226 -40.70 2.30 6.65
N SER A 227 -39.69 3.15 6.72
CA SER A 227 -39.70 4.34 7.59
C SER A 227 -38.93 5.50 6.99
N ALA A 228 -39.31 6.72 7.38
CA ALA A 228 -38.60 7.93 7.01
C ALA A 228 -37.11 7.89 7.41
N MET A 229 -36.78 7.29 8.56
CA MET A 229 -35.40 7.13 9.03
C MET A 229 -34.59 6.23 8.10
N GLN A 230 -35.15 5.09 7.67
CA GLN A 230 -34.46 4.17 6.75
C GLN A 230 -34.24 4.79 5.37
N ILE A 231 -35.24 5.51 4.86
CA ILE A 231 -35.15 6.18 3.55
C ILE A 231 -34.11 7.31 3.60
N SER A 232 -34.17 8.17 4.62
CA SER A 232 -33.27 9.32 4.75
C SER A 232 -31.84 8.96 5.15
N ALA A 233 -31.61 7.77 5.72
CA ALA A 233 -30.27 7.27 6.00
C ALA A 233 -29.50 6.88 4.72
N LEU A 234 -30.19 6.62 3.62
CA LEU A 234 -29.57 6.36 2.33
C LEU A 234 -29.24 7.68 1.60
N PRO A 235 -28.05 7.82 1.00
CA PRO A 235 -27.75 8.93 0.11
C PRO A 235 -28.76 9.00 -1.04
N LYS A 236 -29.20 10.21 -1.41
CA LYS A 236 -30.23 10.40 -2.45
C LYS A 236 -29.92 9.67 -3.75
N ALA A 237 -28.68 9.74 -4.23
CA ALA A 237 -28.26 9.07 -5.46
C ALA A 237 -28.38 7.54 -5.38
N GLN A 238 -28.00 6.95 -4.24
CA GLN A 238 -28.13 5.50 -4.03
C GLN A 238 -29.61 5.08 -3.89
N PHE A 239 -30.42 5.90 -3.22
CA PHE A 239 -31.85 5.66 -3.14
C PHE A 239 -32.49 5.70 -4.54
N MET A 240 -32.17 6.71 -5.35
CA MET A 240 -32.66 6.81 -6.72
C MET A 240 -32.25 5.61 -7.58
N ALA A 241 -30.96 5.24 -7.54
CA ALA A 241 -30.45 4.08 -8.28
C ALA A 241 -31.05 2.73 -7.82
N ALA A 242 -31.42 2.60 -6.53
CA ALA A 242 -32.02 1.39 -6.01
C ALA A 242 -33.47 1.17 -6.46
N PHE A 243 -34.16 2.24 -6.86
CA PHE A 243 -35.57 2.20 -7.26
C PHE A 243 -35.79 2.58 -8.73
N SER A 244 -34.73 2.78 -9.53
CA SER A 244 -34.83 3.18 -10.94
C SER A 244 -35.50 2.15 -11.84
N GLU A 245 -35.45 0.86 -11.47
CA GLU A 245 -36.13 -0.23 -12.20
C GLU A 245 -37.56 -0.49 -11.71
N SER A 246 -38.05 0.27 -10.73
CA SER A 246 -39.43 0.16 -10.27
C SER A 246 -40.41 0.85 -11.22
N ASP A 247 -41.70 0.56 -11.09
CA ASP A 247 -42.78 1.22 -11.87
C ASP A 247 -43.01 2.70 -11.49
N LEU A 248 -42.12 3.30 -10.69
CA LEU A 248 -42.17 4.69 -10.23
C LEU A 248 -41.30 5.58 -11.12
N ASP A 249 -41.79 6.78 -11.44
CA ASP A 249 -40.98 7.80 -12.10
C ASP A 249 -39.90 8.39 -11.18
N GLU A 250 -38.83 8.90 -11.79
CA GLU A 250 -37.65 9.42 -11.09
C GLU A 250 -38.00 10.58 -10.13
N ASP A 251 -38.93 11.45 -10.52
CA ASP A 251 -39.40 12.57 -9.70
C ASP A 251 -40.11 12.07 -8.43
N THR A 252 -40.94 11.04 -8.55
CA THR A 252 -41.63 10.39 -7.43
C THR A 252 -40.65 9.77 -6.45
N ILE A 253 -39.63 9.08 -6.96
CA ILE A 253 -38.56 8.51 -6.12
C ILE A 253 -37.81 9.63 -5.39
N ALA A 254 -37.45 10.71 -6.07
CA ALA A 254 -36.81 11.87 -5.45
C ALA A 254 -37.70 12.55 -4.39
N GLN A 255 -39.00 12.66 -4.65
CA GLN A 255 -39.97 13.25 -3.73
C GLN A 255 -40.16 12.40 -2.47
N ILE A 256 -40.20 11.08 -2.60
CA ILE A 256 -40.27 10.15 -1.45
C ILE A 256 -39.06 10.35 -0.54
N HIS A 257 -37.85 10.46 -1.11
CA HIS A 257 -36.64 10.72 -0.32
C HIS A 257 -36.70 12.08 0.39
N HIS A 258 -37.13 13.13 -0.32
CA HIS A 258 -37.30 14.45 0.27
C HIS A 258 -38.33 14.45 1.42
N ASN A 259 -39.50 13.83 1.22
CA ASN A 259 -40.54 13.70 2.25
C ASN A 259 -40.03 12.93 3.48
N ALA A 260 -39.20 11.90 3.26
CA ALA A 260 -38.57 11.16 4.34
C ALA A 260 -37.60 12.04 5.16
N GLN A 261 -36.78 12.86 4.48
CA GLN A 261 -35.89 13.82 5.16
C GLN A 261 -36.71 14.82 6.01
N GLN A 262 -37.77 15.41 5.44
CA GLN A 262 -38.64 16.33 6.18
C GLN A 262 -39.31 15.66 7.37
N THR A 263 -39.79 14.43 7.20
CA THR A 263 -40.41 13.65 8.27
C THR A 263 -39.42 13.33 9.39
N LYS A 264 -38.17 12.97 9.04
CA LYS A 264 -37.09 12.75 10.03
C LYS A 264 -36.81 14.03 10.82
N VAL A 265 -36.60 15.15 10.14
CA VAL A 265 -36.35 16.46 10.77
C VAL A 265 -37.50 16.86 11.70
N ARG A 266 -38.75 16.68 11.27
CA ARG A 266 -39.93 16.94 12.11
C ARG A 266 -39.93 16.08 13.37
N ASN A 267 -39.60 14.79 13.25
CA ASN A 267 -39.57 13.88 14.38
C ASN A 267 -38.42 14.22 15.35
N GLU A 268 -37.24 14.58 14.84
CA GLU A 268 -36.09 15.04 15.63
C GLU A 268 -36.42 16.35 16.37
N HIS A 269 -37.04 17.32 15.68
CA HIS A 269 -37.49 18.57 16.29
C HIS A 269 -38.50 18.32 17.41
N PHE A 270 -39.43 17.38 17.22
CA PHE A 270 -40.36 16.98 18.26
C PHE A 270 -39.65 16.38 19.49
N LEU A 271 -38.67 15.50 19.28
CA LEU A 271 -37.86 14.92 20.36
C LEU A 271 -37.08 16.00 21.12
N MET A 272 -36.43 16.92 20.40
CA MET A 272 -35.71 18.05 20.99
C MET A 272 -36.63 18.97 21.79
N SER A 273 -37.76 19.36 21.21
CA SER A 273 -38.76 20.21 21.88
C SER A 273 -39.35 19.55 23.13
N SER A 274 -39.59 18.24 23.08
CA SER A 274 -40.09 17.46 24.23
C SER A 274 -39.06 17.39 25.35
N ARG A 275 -37.78 17.23 25.00
CA ARG A 275 -36.66 17.28 25.97
C ARG A 275 -36.50 18.67 26.58
N GLU A 276 -36.53 19.73 25.78
CA GLU A 276 -36.41 21.12 26.26
C GLU A 276 -37.57 21.50 27.20
N ALA A 277 -38.79 21.09 26.86
CA ALA A 277 -39.95 21.29 27.73
C ALA A 277 -39.82 20.58 29.09
N ALA A 278 -39.04 19.49 29.16
CA ALA A 278 -38.82 18.71 30.36
C ALA A 278 -37.62 19.17 31.22
N GLN A 279 -36.76 20.06 30.72
CA GLN A 279 -35.45 20.35 31.34
C GLN A 279 -35.44 20.93 32.77
N PRO A 280 -36.44 21.64 33.31
CA PRO A 280 -36.16 22.31 34.59
C PRO A 280 -36.37 21.47 35.85
N THR A 281 -37.01 20.31 35.77
CA THR A 281 -37.11 19.38 36.92
C THR A 281 -37.27 17.97 36.39
N GLY A 282 -36.24 17.12 36.49
CA GLY A 282 -36.34 15.68 36.16
C GLY A 282 -37.54 14.98 36.80
N VAL A 283 -38.04 15.53 37.92
CA VAL A 283 -39.28 15.13 38.61
C VAL A 283 -40.55 15.20 37.73
N ALA A 284 -40.64 16.12 36.78
CA ALA A 284 -41.83 16.28 35.94
C ALA A 284 -41.99 15.19 34.86
N MET A 285 -40.89 14.57 34.41
CA MET A 285 -40.99 13.35 33.59
C MET A 285 -41.47 12.16 34.42
N ILE A 286 -40.97 12.03 35.65
CA ILE A 286 -41.28 10.93 36.58
C ILE A 286 -42.74 10.97 37.05
N ASP A 287 -43.32 12.17 37.22
CA ASP A 287 -44.71 12.36 37.67
C ASP A 287 -45.77 12.12 36.59
N LYS A 288 -45.41 11.42 35.49
CA LYS A 288 -46.28 10.95 34.40
C LYS A 288 -47.16 12.01 33.74
N SER A 289 -46.86 13.29 33.94
CA SER A 289 -47.61 14.38 33.37
C SER A 289 -46.68 15.27 32.57
N LEU A 290 -46.82 15.21 31.24
CA LEU A 290 -46.33 16.24 30.32
C LEU A 290 -47.18 17.53 30.49
N ASN A 291 -47.53 17.88 31.74
CA ASN A 291 -48.31 19.05 32.08
C ASN A 291 -47.43 20.29 31.91
N LEU A 292 -47.54 20.92 30.75
CA LEU A 292 -46.89 22.18 30.34
C LEU A 292 -47.26 23.40 31.20
N THR A 293 -47.88 23.23 32.37
CA THR A 293 -48.38 24.33 33.19
C THR A 293 -47.41 24.66 34.32
N GLY A 294 -46.31 25.34 34.00
CA GLY A 294 -45.56 26.07 35.02
C GLY A 294 -44.07 26.20 34.78
N HIS A 295 -43.63 26.95 33.76
CA HIS A 295 -42.26 27.48 33.74
C HIS A 295 -42.19 29.00 33.69
N PRO A 296 -41.65 29.68 34.73
CA PRO A 296 -41.51 31.14 34.77
C PRO A 296 -40.53 31.71 33.72
N GLN A 297 -39.62 30.89 33.18
CA GLN A 297 -38.53 31.35 32.31
C GLN A 297 -38.82 31.29 30.79
N ALA A 298 -39.97 30.73 30.37
CA ALA A 298 -40.42 30.80 28.98
C ALA A 298 -40.73 32.24 28.48
N LYS A 299 -40.58 33.25 29.35
CA LYS A 299 -40.67 34.68 28.99
C LYS A 299 -39.39 35.28 28.41
N ILE A 300 -38.23 34.61 28.45
CA ILE A 300 -36.93 35.27 28.20
C ILE A 300 -36.34 35.01 26.80
N MET A 301 -36.71 33.95 26.08
CA MET A 301 -36.35 33.81 24.65
C MET A 301 -37.47 34.37 23.76
N ARG A 302 -37.48 35.70 23.61
CA ARG A 302 -38.19 36.37 22.51
C ARG A 302 -37.18 36.65 21.39
N PRO A 303 -37.34 36.10 20.18
CA PRO A 303 -36.64 36.62 19.02
C PRO A 303 -37.18 38.03 18.75
N VAL A 304 -36.28 38.99 18.60
CA VAL A 304 -36.61 40.36 18.20
C VAL A 304 -37.17 40.30 16.77
N GLY A 305 -38.49 40.47 16.60
CA GLY A 305 -39.09 40.67 15.28
C GLY A 305 -40.46 40.05 14.97
N SER A 306 -41.04 39.18 15.80
CA SER A 306 -42.37 38.60 15.50
C SER A 306 -43.51 39.24 16.28
N SER A 307 -44.47 39.76 15.51
CA SER A 307 -45.74 40.35 15.91
C SER A 307 -46.55 39.43 16.84
N VAL A 308 -47.23 40.08 17.78
CA VAL A 308 -48.02 39.53 18.88
C VAL A 308 -49.10 38.55 18.41
N VAL A 309 -48.95 37.27 18.74
CA VAL A 309 -50.05 36.32 18.95
C VAL A 309 -49.74 35.55 20.24
N GLU A 310 -50.65 35.60 21.22
CA GLU A 310 -50.47 34.91 22.51
C GLU A 310 -50.33 33.38 22.34
N PRO A 311 -49.31 32.74 22.93
CA PRO A 311 -49.09 31.28 22.81
C PRO A 311 -49.93 30.45 23.81
N LEU A 312 -51.11 30.93 24.21
CA LEU A 312 -52.01 30.20 25.12
C LEU A 312 -52.76 29.03 24.46
N SER A 313 -52.75 28.94 23.12
CA SER A 313 -53.51 27.93 22.36
C SER A 313 -52.73 26.63 22.11
N VAL A 314 -51.41 26.69 21.89
CA VAL A 314 -50.59 25.52 21.53
C VAL A 314 -50.43 24.57 22.73
N GLY A 315 -50.16 25.11 23.92
CA GLY A 315 -50.01 24.29 25.14
C GLY A 315 -51.26 23.51 25.51
N LYS A 316 -52.45 24.13 25.40
CA LYS A 316 -53.74 23.44 25.65
C LYS A 316 -54.10 22.40 24.59
N TYR A 317 -53.74 22.65 23.33
CA TYR A 317 -53.97 21.70 22.23
C TYR A 317 -53.06 20.48 22.35
N LEU A 318 -51.80 20.71 22.73
CA LEU A 318 -50.81 19.66 22.96
C LEU A 318 -51.20 18.82 24.17
N ASP A 319 -51.52 19.47 25.30
CA ASP A 319 -52.00 18.81 26.52
C ASP A 319 -53.23 17.93 26.21
N LYS A 320 -54.29 18.51 25.62
CA LYS A 320 -55.47 17.76 25.19
C LYS A 320 -55.16 16.61 24.24
N SER A 321 -54.16 16.74 23.35
CA SER A 321 -53.76 15.68 22.43
C SER A 321 -52.96 14.57 23.13
N ILE A 322 -52.09 14.94 24.07
CA ILE A 322 -51.31 14.03 24.90
C ILE A 322 -52.26 13.21 25.79
N THR A 323 -53.19 13.86 26.50
CA THR A 323 -54.17 13.17 27.35
C THR A 323 -55.15 12.34 26.52
N LYS A 324 -55.66 12.86 25.39
CA LYS A 324 -56.61 12.14 24.52
C LYS A 324 -56.01 10.85 23.97
N HIS A 325 -54.75 10.87 23.55
CA HIS A 325 -54.10 9.71 22.95
C HIS A 325 -53.32 8.86 23.97
N ASN A 326 -53.28 9.29 25.24
CA ASN A 326 -52.52 8.69 26.34
C ASN A 326 -51.02 8.53 26.02
N LEU A 327 -50.42 9.56 25.44
CA LEU A 327 -49.00 9.57 25.08
C LEU A 327 -48.17 9.96 26.30
N SER A 328 -47.18 9.16 26.67
CA SER A 328 -46.20 9.51 27.70
C SER A 328 -44.78 9.20 27.21
N TRP A 329 -43.77 9.79 27.85
CA TRP A 329 -42.37 9.47 27.57
C TRP A 329 -42.11 7.98 27.77
N ASP A 330 -42.50 7.43 28.92
CA ASP A 330 -42.35 6.01 29.27
C ASP A 330 -42.99 5.08 28.24
N LEU A 331 -44.14 5.46 27.70
CA LEU A 331 -44.83 4.69 26.66
C LEU A 331 -44.04 4.64 25.35
N LEU A 332 -43.29 5.70 25.04
CA LEU A 332 -42.58 5.84 23.76
C LEU A 332 -41.12 5.38 23.83
N PHE A 333 -40.43 5.64 24.96
CA PHE A 333 -38.99 5.48 25.09
C PHE A 333 -38.56 4.64 26.30
N GLY A 334 -39.49 4.21 27.15
CA GLY A 334 -39.18 3.50 28.39
C GLY A 334 -38.86 4.45 29.55
N ASP A 335 -38.42 3.86 30.66
CA ASP A 335 -38.23 4.56 31.93
C ASP A 335 -37.36 5.83 31.81
N ALA A 336 -37.86 6.91 32.38
CA ALA A 336 -37.22 8.23 32.38
C ALA A 336 -36.37 8.50 33.64
N ASP A 337 -36.28 7.53 34.57
CA ASP A 337 -35.48 7.61 35.80
C ASP A 337 -33.96 7.56 35.52
N PHE A 338 -33.44 8.58 34.83
CA PHE A 338 -32.01 8.76 34.63
C PHE A 338 -31.43 9.57 35.81
N CYS A 339 -30.62 8.93 36.66
CA CYS A 339 -29.76 9.64 37.61
C CYS A 339 -28.77 10.56 36.87
N GLU A 340 -28.19 11.54 37.57
CA GLU A 340 -27.13 12.43 37.07
C GLU A 340 -26.02 11.61 36.39
N CYS A 341 -26.08 11.52 35.06
CA CYS A 341 -25.19 10.70 34.26
C CYS A 341 -23.87 11.45 34.06
N GLY A 342 -22.74 10.77 34.30
CA GLY A 342 -21.43 11.28 33.86
C GLY A 342 -21.41 11.51 32.34
N GLU A 343 -20.57 12.42 31.86
CA GLU A 343 -20.52 12.82 30.44
C GLU A 343 -20.37 11.64 29.47
N CYS A 344 -19.71 10.56 29.89
CA CYS A 344 -19.57 9.28 29.16
C CYS A 344 -20.91 8.65 28.73
N ASN A 345 -21.96 8.77 29.55
CA ASN A 345 -23.29 8.21 29.28
C ASN A 345 -24.21 9.18 28.52
N SER A 346 -23.70 10.34 28.12
CA SER A 346 -24.45 11.33 27.36
C SER A 346 -24.63 10.91 25.90
N VAL A 347 -25.75 11.30 25.28
CA VAL A 347 -25.95 11.24 23.82
C VAL A 347 -24.95 12.10 23.03
N TYR A 348 -24.24 13.01 23.71
CA TYR A 348 -23.17 13.84 23.15
C TYR A 348 -21.77 13.32 23.47
N SER A 349 -21.65 12.15 24.11
CA SER A 349 -20.37 11.60 24.53
C SER A 349 -19.53 11.08 23.34
N PRO A 350 -18.21 10.94 23.50
CA PRO A 350 -17.37 10.26 22.52
C PRO A 350 -17.84 8.81 22.24
N ALA A 351 -18.38 8.10 23.24
CA ALA A 351 -18.95 6.77 23.06
C ALA A 351 -20.19 6.80 22.15
N SER A 352 -21.09 7.77 22.33
CA SER A 352 -22.25 7.96 21.44
C SER A 352 -21.83 8.29 20.01
N TYR A 353 -20.80 9.14 19.85
CA TYR A 353 -20.22 9.43 18.53
C TYR A 353 -19.61 8.18 17.89
N TYR A 354 -18.90 7.34 18.65
CA TYR A 354 -18.35 6.08 18.17
C TYR A 354 -19.45 5.11 17.68
N VAL A 355 -20.55 4.96 18.43
CA VAL A 355 -21.70 4.14 18.01
C VAL A 355 -22.32 4.67 16.73
N GLU A 356 -22.45 5.99 16.58
CA GLU A 356 -22.98 6.59 15.35
C GLU A 356 -22.05 6.35 14.15
N LEU A 357 -20.73 6.38 14.34
CA LEU A 357 -19.76 6.02 13.29
C LEU A 357 -19.90 4.55 12.86
N LEU A 358 -20.03 3.61 13.81
CA LEU A 358 -20.24 2.20 13.47
C LEU A 358 -21.57 2.01 12.73
N ASN A 359 -22.62 2.70 13.16
CA ASN A 359 -23.92 2.69 12.49
C ASN A 359 -23.85 3.31 11.08
N TYR A 360 -23.05 4.36 10.89
CA TYR A 360 -22.78 4.95 9.58
C TYR A 360 -22.09 3.94 8.66
N LEU A 361 -21.01 3.28 9.12
CA LEU A 361 -20.28 2.26 8.34
C LEU A 361 -21.15 1.03 8.02
N ARG A 362 -22.10 0.71 8.89
CA ARG A 362 -23.05 -0.36 8.68
C ARG A 362 -24.01 -0.06 7.53
N ASN A 363 -24.57 1.15 7.51
CA ASN A 363 -25.68 1.50 6.63
C ASN A 363 -25.24 2.09 5.28
N ASN A 364 -23.99 2.55 5.17
CA ASN A 364 -23.45 3.11 3.94
C ASN A 364 -22.58 2.07 3.24
N ASN A 365 -23.15 1.36 2.27
CA ASN A 365 -22.34 0.53 1.39
C ASN A 365 -21.57 1.43 0.41
N LEU A 366 -20.27 1.59 0.66
CA LEU A 366 -19.33 2.35 -0.17
C LEU A 366 -18.72 1.50 -1.29
N ASP A 367 -19.32 0.35 -1.62
CA ASP A 367 -18.83 -0.52 -2.69
C ASP A 367 -18.83 0.22 -4.04
N PRO A 368 -17.64 0.52 -4.62
CA PRO A 368 -17.53 1.22 -5.90
C PRO A 368 -18.03 0.38 -7.07
N ASP A 369 -18.17 -0.93 -6.91
CA ASP A 369 -18.57 -1.87 -7.96
C ASP A 369 -20.07 -2.20 -7.95
N ARG A 370 -20.85 -1.58 -7.04
CA ARG A 370 -22.29 -1.78 -6.95
C ARG A 370 -22.99 -1.32 -8.22
N LYS A 371 -23.75 -2.22 -8.86
CA LYS A 371 -24.48 -1.90 -10.09
C LYS A 371 -25.83 -1.25 -9.78
N PRO A 372 -26.32 -0.35 -10.64
CA PRO A 372 -27.73 0.06 -10.62
C PRO A 372 -28.63 -1.18 -10.66
N GLY A 373 -29.64 -1.25 -9.80
CA GLY A 373 -30.52 -2.43 -9.68
C GLY A 373 -30.08 -3.51 -8.67
N ASP A 374 -28.86 -3.46 -8.13
CA ASP A 374 -28.48 -4.38 -7.03
C ASP A 374 -29.39 -4.11 -5.82
N PRO A 375 -30.09 -5.14 -5.29
CA PRO A 375 -31.01 -4.97 -4.16
C PRO A 375 -30.31 -4.20 -3.04
N LEU A 376 -30.96 -3.17 -2.49
CA LEU A 376 -30.53 -2.62 -1.21
C LEU A 376 -30.43 -3.80 -0.25
N ALA A 377 -29.21 -4.14 0.14
CA ALA A 377 -28.93 -5.30 0.97
C ALA A 377 -29.40 -5.03 2.41
N LYS A 378 -30.72 -4.84 2.59
CA LYS A 378 -31.34 -4.89 3.90
C LYS A 378 -31.34 -6.34 4.31
N LYS A 379 -30.32 -6.69 5.10
CA LYS A 379 -30.19 -8.02 5.67
C LYS A 379 -31.41 -8.32 6.52
N LEU A 380 -31.92 -9.55 6.41
CA LEU A 380 -33.08 -10.02 7.15
C LEU A 380 -32.83 -9.98 8.67
N ASP A 381 -31.58 -10.24 9.06
CA ASP A 381 -31.11 -10.13 10.42
C ASP A 381 -30.56 -8.71 10.69
N PRO A 382 -31.14 -7.95 11.63
CA PRO A 382 -30.60 -6.66 12.08
C PRO A 382 -29.29 -6.79 12.86
N LYS A 383 -28.64 -7.95 12.93
CA LYS A 383 -27.24 -8.13 13.35
C LYS A 383 -26.29 -8.46 12.21
N ASP A 384 -26.80 -8.76 11.03
CA ASP A 384 -25.97 -9.07 9.87
C ASP A 384 -25.31 -7.79 9.33
N ILE A 385 -23.99 -7.88 9.14
CA ILE A 385 -23.09 -6.82 8.65
C ILE A 385 -22.38 -7.25 7.35
N SER A 386 -22.71 -8.41 6.78
CA SER A 386 -22.02 -8.95 5.62
C SER A 386 -22.13 -8.03 4.40
N GLY A 387 -21.02 -7.83 3.69
CA GLY A 387 -20.92 -6.93 2.54
C GLY A 387 -20.93 -5.44 2.91
N THR A 388 -20.66 -5.07 4.17
CA THR A 388 -20.59 -3.67 4.62
C THR A 388 -19.14 -3.24 4.93
N PRO A 389 -18.83 -1.94 4.88
CA PRO A 389 -17.55 -1.43 5.40
C PRO A 389 -17.29 -1.81 6.87
N LEU A 390 -18.35 -1.91 7.68
CA LEU A 390 -18.23 -2.33 9.08
C LEU A 390 -17.69 -3.77 9.22
N GLU A 391 -18.13 -4.71 8.36
CA GLU A 391 -17.56 -6.06 8.33
C GLU A 391 -16.08 -6.04 7.99
N LYS A 392 -15.66 -5.24 6.99
CA LYS A 392 -14.24 -5.12 6.64
C LYS A 392 -13.40 -4.55 7.80
N LEU A 393 -13.97 -3.61 8.57
CA LEU A 393 -13.34 -3.09 9.78
C LEU A 393 -13.22 -4.19 10.84
N PHE A 394 -14.30 -4.90 11.17
CA PHE A 394 -14.28 -5.95 12.20
C PHE A 394 -13.50 -7.20 11.79
N ASN A 395 -13.33 -7.48 10.50
CA ASN A 395 -12.40 -8.52 10.04
C ASN A 395 -10.94 -8.17 10.38
N ARG A 396 -10.61 -6.88 10.42
CA ARG A 396 -9.26 -6.39 10.78
C ARG A 396 -9.11 -6.12 12.29
N ARG A 397 -10.16 -5.59 12.90
CA ARG A 397 -10.22 -5.13 14.29
C ARG A 397 -11.52 -5.59 14.96
N PRO A 398 -11.69 -6.90 15.22
CA PRO A 398 -12.90 -7.43 15.85
C PRO A 398 -13.03 -6.95 17.31
N ASP A 399 -11.91 -6.60 17.94
CA ASP A 399 -11.83 -6.02 19.27
C ASP A 399 -12.65 -4.73 19.43
N LEU A 400 -12.71 -3.90 18.38
CA LEU A 400 -13.50 -2.67 18.36
C LEU A 400 -15.01 -2.94 18.49
N GLY A 401 -15.50 -4.08 18.00
CA GLY A 401 -16.90 -4.47 18.12
C GLY A 401 -17.29 -4.95 19.51
N CYS A 402 -16.31 -5.33 20.33
CA CYS A 402 -16.49 -5.82 21.69
C CYS A 402 -15.97 -4.84 22.76
N LEU A 403 -15.52 -3.65 22.35
CA LEU A 403 -15.04 -2.60 23.25
C LEU A 403 -16.20 -2.12 24.14
N GLU A 404 -15.98 -2.08 25.45
CA GLU A 404 -17.00 -1.67 26.40
C GLU A 404 -17.16 -0.14 26.39
N LEU A 405 -18.39 0.35 26.37
CA LEU A 405 -18.68 1.79 26.36
C LEU A 405 -18.73 2.35 27.79
N THR A 406 -17.61 2.23 28.52
CA THR A 406 -17.46 2.69 29.91
C THR A 406 -16.88 4.09 30.00
N CYS A 407 -17.00 4.72 31.18
CA CYS A 407 -16.39 6.04 31.42
C CYS A 407 -14.86 5.97 31.43
N GLN A 408 -14.30 4.85 31.88
CA GLN A 408 -12.86 4.60 31.90
C GLN A 408 -12.31 4.54 30.47
N ASN A 409 -12.91 3.74 29.59
CA ASN A 409 -12.53 3.69 28.16
C ASN A 409 -12.71 5.03 27.43
N THR A 410 -13.63 5.88 27.90
CA THR A 410 -13.90 7.17 27.26
C THR A 410 -12.93 8.26 27.70
N ASN A 411 -12.54 8.27 28.98
CA ASN A 411 -11.87 9.43 29.60
C ASN A 411 -10.43 9.16 30.06
N THR A 412 -10.03 7.90 30.24
CA THR A 412 -8.67 7.59 30.70
C THR A 412 -7.68 7.80 29.56
N LEU A 413 -6.72 8.72 29.76
CA LEU A 413 -5.64 8.96 28.82
C LEU A 413 -4.65 7.79 28.84
N ILE A 414 -4.27 7.33 27.66
CA ILE A 414 -3.27 6.28 27.42
C ILE A 414 -2.27 6.74 26.35
N LEU A 415 -1.04 6.22 26.38
CA LEU A 415 -0.11 6.45 25.28
C LEU A 415 -0.57 5.67 24.05
N TYR A 416 -0.63 6.36 22.91
CA TYR A 416 -1.07 5.75 21.66
C TYR A 416 -0.20 4.56 21.24
N VAL A 417 1.11 4.63 21.49
CA VAL A 417 2.06 3.55 21.16
C VAL A 417 1.78 2.28 21.95
N ASP A 418 1.33 2.41 23.19
CA ASP A 418 1.01 1.26 24.04
C ASP A 418 -0.18 0.52 23.46
N LEU A 419 -1.28 1.21 23.15
CA LEU A 419 -2.44 0.58 22.49
C LEU A 419 -2.06 -0.13 21.18
N VAL A 420 -1.15 0.45 20.39
CA VAL A 420 -0.65 -0.21 19.18
C VAL A 420 0.11 -1.50 19.53
N ASN A 421 1.00 -1.47 20.53
CA ASN A 421 1.75 -2.63 20.97
C ASN A 421 0.83 -3.70 21.56
N GLU A 422 -0.10 -3.34 22.45
CA GLU A 422 -1.07 -4.26 23.05
C GLU A 422 -1.86 -5.04 21.97
N VAL A 423 -2.33 -4.34 20.94
CA VAL A 423 -3.03 -4.94 19.79
C VAL A 423 -2.09 -5.86 19.00
N MET A 424 -0.88 -5.40 18.67
CA MET A 424 0.07 -6.16 17.86
C MET A 424 0.58 -7.40 18.60
N GLU A 425 0.90 -7.29 19.88
CA GLU A 425 1.34 -8.37 20.74
C GLU A 425 0.27 -9.46 20.86
N ASN A 426 -0.98 -9.08 21.11
CA ASN A 426 -2.09 -10.04 21.18
C ASN A 426 -2.27 -10.78 19.85
N TYR A 427 -2.19 -10.05 18.72
CA TYR A 427 -2.26 -10.65 17.41
C TYR A 427 -1.09 -11.61 17.14
N VAL A 428 0.13 -11.24 17.51
CA VAL A 428 1.31 -12.11 17.37
C VAL A 428 1.15 -13.38 18.21
N ALA A 429 0.68 -13.25 19.46
CA ALA A 429 0.57 -14.35 20.42
C ALA A 429 -0.57 -15.34 20.11
N PHE A 430 -1.69 -14.86 19.54
CA PHE A 430 -2.92 -15.66 19.39
C PHE A 430 -3.58 -15.65 18.01
N LYS A 431 -3.11 -14.81 17.08
CA LYS A 431 -3.71 -14.61 15.73
C LYS A 431 -5.19 -14.21 15.76
N ARG A 432 -5.65 -13.67 16.89
CA ARG A 432 -6.98 -13.12 17.15
C ARG A 432 -6.83 -11.94 18.09
N LEU A 433 -7.78 -11.01 18.07
CA LEU A 433 -7.77 -9.82 18.94
C LEU A 433 -8.85 -9.94 20.02
N LYS A 434 -8.47 -9.63 21.26
CA LYS A 434 -9.38 -9.37 22.39
C LYS A 434 -9.72 -7.87 22.47
N PRO A 435 -10.85 -7.47 23.09
CA PRO A 435 -11.05 -6.06 23.44
C PRO A 435 -10.01 -5.60 24.47
N PHE A 436 -9.57 -4.34 24.34
CA PHE A 436 -8.62 -3.68 25.24
C PHE A 436 -9.37 -2.62 26.03
N ASN A 437 -9.97 -3.03 27.14
CA ASN A 437 -10.67 -2.14 28.06
C ASN A 437 -9.70 -1.67 29.16
N VAL A 438 -9.91 -0.44 29.61
CA VAL A 438 -9.34 0.14 30.82
C VAL A 438 -10.16 -0.31 32.01
N ASP A 439 -9.50 -0.82 33.06
CA ASP A 439 -10.14 -1.26 34.29
C ASP A 439 -10.17 -0.07 35.28
N ASP A 440 -9.59 -0.21 36.48
CA ASP A 440 -9.61 0.83 37.52
C ASP A 440 -8.34 1.69 37.56
N GLU A 441 -7.42 1.50 36.61
CA GLU A 441 -6.14 2.22 36.54
C GLU A 441 -6.33 3.71 36.17
N THR A 442 -5.50 4.55 36.78
CA THR A 442 -5.47 5.99 36.49
C THR A 442 -4.62 6.29 35.26
N SER A 443 -4.87 7.42 34.60
CA SER A 443 -4.03 7.88 33.49
C SER A 443 -2.55 8.00 33.88
N SER A 444 -2.25 8.42 35.11
CA SER A 444 -0.86 8.55 35.58
C SER A 444 -0.14 7.20 35.64
N GLU A 445 -0.85 6.13 36.01
CA GLU A 445 -0.30 4.76 36.03
C GLU A 445 -0.09 4.25 34.61
N LEU A 446 -1.09 4.42 33.72
CA LEU A 446 -1.01 3.96 32.33
C LEU A 446 -0.02 4.74 31.47
N LEU A 447 0.35 5.96 31.86
CA LEU A 447 1.44 6.72 31.23
C LEU A 447 2.83 6.22 31.66
N ALA A 448 2.92 5.49 32.77
CA ALA A 448 4.18 4.94 33.28
C ALA A 448 4.40 3.49 32.81
N GLU A 449 3.34 2.69 32.74
CA GLU A 449 3.39 1.29 32.30
C GLU A 449 2.11 0.91 31.53
N PRO A 450 2.22 0.17 30.41
CA PRO A 450 1.05 -0.32 29.69
C PRO A 450 0.25 -1.32 30.53
N GLN A 451 -1.07 -1.32 30.36
CA GLN A 451 -1.96 -2.22 31.11
C GLN A 451 -1.85 -3.67 30.60
N HIS A 452 -1.80 -3.87 29.27
CA HIS A 452 -1.90 -5.20 28.66
C HIS A 452 -0.60 -5.65 27.99
N THR A 453 0.38 -6.16 28.75
CA THR A 453 1.62 -6.71 28.15
C THR A 453 1.53 -8.19 27.77
N GLU A 454 1.66 -8.43 26.47
CA GLU A 454 1.71 -9.65 25.68
C GLU A 454 2.93 -10.58 25.79
N TYR A 455 3.38 -11.06 26.95
CA TYR A 455 4.72 -11.71 27.04
C TYR A 455 4.95 -12.89 26.08
N LYS A 456 3.91 -13.67 25.72
CA LYS A 456 4.06 -14.77 24.75
C LYS A 456 4.47 -14.27 23.35
N ALA A 457 4.09 -13.05 22.98
CA ALA A 457 4.50 -12.46 21.71
C ALA A 457 6.03 -12.36 21.62
N TYR A 458 6.69 -11.93 22.70
CA TYR A 458 8.14 -11.80 22.75
C TYR A 458 8.88 -13.15 22.76
N CYS A 459 8.27 -14.21 23.29
CA CYS A 459 8.79 -15.57 23.13
C CYS A 459 8.80 -16.02 21.66
N ILE A 460 7.78 -15.63 20.88
CA ILE A 460 7.72 -15.91 19.44
C ILE A 460 8.77 -15.05 18.71
N LEU A 461 8.74 -13.73 18.92
CA LEU A 461 9.64 -12.78 18.24
C LEU A 461 11.14 -13.05 18.49
N LYS A 462 11.48 -13.66 19.63
CA LYS A 462 12.83 -14.12 19.93
C LYS A 462 13.30 -15.26 19.01
N SER A 463 12.39 -16.13 18.58
CA SER A 463 12.72 -17.31 17.76
C SER A 463 12.50 -17.08 16.26
N GLU A 464 11.73 -16.05 15.89
CA GLU A 464 11.50 -15.67 14.50
C GLU A 464 12.76 -15.05 13.89
N VAL A 465 13.00 -15.37 12.62
CA VAL A 465 14.17 -14.88 11.87
C VAL A 465 13.81 -13.94 10.72
N TYR A 466 12.52 -13.77 10.41
CA TYR A 466 12.02 -12.84 9.39
C TYR A 466 10.90 -11.96 9.97
N PRO A 467 10.88 -10.63 9.70
CA PRO A 467 11.76 -9.86 8.81
C PRO A 467 13.19 -9.70 9.34
N PHE A 468 14.09 -9.10 8.55
CA PHE A 468 15.52 -8.94 8.88
C PHE A 468 15.82 -8.12 10.16
N THR A 469 14.80 -7.53 10.78
CA THR A 469 14.89 -6.86 12.09
C THR A 469 14.68 -7.82 13.27
N LEU A 470 14.27 -9.06 13.01
CA LEU A 470 14.16 -10.14 13.99
C LEU A 470 15.40 -11.04 13.94
N PRO A 471 15.75 -11.73 15.03
CA PRO A 471 14.99 -11.91 16.27
C PRO A 471 14.99 -10.70 17.22
N TYR A 472 13.91 -10.49 17.96
CA TYR A 472 13.80 -9.45 18.99
C TYR A 472 13.67 -10.05 20.39
N HIS A 473 14.61 -9.71 21.27
CA HIS A 473 14.68 -10.24 22.63
C HIS A 473 14.36 -9.15 23.67
N GLN A 474 13.07 -8.90 23.91
CA GLN A 474 12.59 -7.81 24.78
C GLN A 474 13.27 -7.74 26.17
N PRO A 475 13.50 -8.85 26.91
CA PRO A 475 14.18 -8.75 28.21
C PRO A 475 15.63 -8.25 28.14
N ILE A 476 16.34 -8.55 27.04
CA ILE A 476 17.72 -8.06 26.85
C ILE A 476 17.68 -6.57 26.52
N ASP A 477 16.75 -6.15 25.66
CA ASP A 477 16.60 -4.74 25.29
C ASP A 477 16.20 -3.86 26.49
N ALA A 478 15.27 -4.34 27.32
CA ALA A 478 14.91 -3.71 28.58
C ALA A 478 16.11 -3.62 29.54
N ALA A 479 16.88 -4.72 29.68
CA ALA A 479 18.09 -4.72 30.52
C ALA A 479 19.14 -3.73 30.01
N ARG A 480 19.38 -3.66 28.70
CA ARG A 480 20.28 -2.68 28.08
C ARG A 480 19.82 -1.25 28.36
N SER A 481 18.52 -0.98 28.19
CA SER A 481 17.92 0.33 28.41
C SER A 481 18.06 0.80 29.87
N TYR A 482 17.74 -0.06 30.83
CA TYR A 482 17.87 0.28 32.25
C TYR A 482 19.32 0.44 32.70
N LEU A 483 20.23 -0.42 32.23
CA LEU A 483 21.65 -0.30 32.56
C LEU A 483 22.25 0.99 31.99
N LYS A 484 21.87 1.34 30.76
CA LYS A 484 22.27 2.60 30.14
C LYS A 484 21.79 3.83 30.94
N PHE A 485 20.58 3.79 31.49
CA PHE A 485 20.08 4.84 32.40
C PHE A 485 20.90 4.94 33.70
N LEU A 486 21.51 3.83 34.15
CA LEU A 486 22.40 3.77 35.30
C LEU A 486 23.88 4.05 34.96
N ASP A 487 24.15 4.63 33.78
CA ASP A 487 25.50 4.91 33.28
C ASP A 487 26.43 3.67 33.26
N THR A 488 25.86 2.49 32.98
CA THR A 488 26.62 1.25 32.78
C THR A 488 26.08 0.46 31.59
N SER A 489 26.72 -0.63 31.22
CA SER A 489 26.25 -1.51 30.14
C SER A 489 26.15 -2.97 30.60
N ARG A 490 25.29 -3.73 29.91
CA ARG A 490 25.22 -5.17 30.10
C ARG A 490 26.55 -5.84 29.75
N TYR A 491 27.28 -5.31 28.77
CA TYR A 491 28.63 -5.74 28.43
C TYR A 491 29.59 -5.62 29.63
N GLU A 492 29.63 -4.47 30.31
CA GLU A 492 30.49 -4.26 31.48
C GLU A 492 30.18 -5.26 32.60
N LEU A 493 28.91 -5.55 32.85
CA LEU A 493 28.51 -6.56 33.83
C LEU A 493 28.98 -7.95 33.43
N ILE A 494 28.79 -8.36 32.17
CA ILE A 494 29.26 -9.66 31.67
C ILE A 494 30.78 -9.74 31.80
N ASN A 495 31.51 -8.69 31.41
CA ASN A 495 32.97 -8.68 31.43
C ASN A 495 33.53 -8.69 32.86
N THR A 496 32.91 -7.95 33.78
CA THR A 496 33.37 -7.82 35.18
C THR A 496 33.06 -9.08 35.99
N PHE A 497 31.87 -9.64 35.83
CA PHE A 497 31.39 -10.81 36.61
C PHE A 497 31.54 -12.13 35.85
N ARG A 498 32.34 -12.18 34.78
CA ARG A 498 32.61 -13.41 34.01
C ARG A 498 33.17 -14.51 34.90
N LYS A 499 32.76 -15.76 34.63
CA LYS A 499 33.22 -16.92 35.38
C LYS A 499 34.71 -17.17 35.14
N ASN A 500 35.46 -17.45 36.21
CA ASN A 500 36.81 -17.99 36.10
C ASN A 500 36.73 -19.50 35.78
N ASN A 501 37.19 -19.90 34.60
CA ASN A 501 37.15 -21.29 34.15
C ASN A 501 38.41 -22.11 34.49
N ALA A 502 39.32 -21.58 35.31
CA ALA A 502 40.54 -22.28 35.71
C ALA A 502 40.27 -23.72 36.16
N GLY A 503 41.01 -24.67 35.57
CA GLY A 503 40.92 -26.09 35.87
C GLY A 503 42.08 -26.88 35.28
N ASP A 504 42.08 -28.18 35.52
CA ASP A 504 43.20 -29.07 35.15
C ASP A 504 43.30 -29.35 33.65
N ASP A 505 42.19 -29.25 32.91
CA ASP A 505 42.16 -29.39 31.45
C ASP A 505 42.32 -28.03 30.78
N ALA A 506 43.54 -27.75 30.31
CA ALA A 506 43.90 -26.49 29.66
C ALA A 506 43.13 -26.24 28.36
N GLU A 507 42.85 -27.28 27.58
CA GLU A 507 42.10 -27.15 26.32
C GLU A 507 40.64 -26.83 26.59
N LEU A 508 40.01 -27.53 27.55
CA LEU A 508 38.65 -27.24 27.96
C LEU A 508 38.52 -25.85 28.59
N THR A 509 39.52 -25.41 29.36
CA THR A 509 39.57 -24.05 29.93
C THR A 509 39.59 -23.02 28.81
N LYS A 510 40.50 -23.16 27.84
CA LYS A 510 40.59 -22.29 26.66
C LYS A 510 39.26 -22.21 25.90
N LEU A 511 38.64 -23.34 25.59
CA LEU A 511 37.37 -23.38 24.86
C LEU A 511 36.21 -22.71 25.63
N LYS A 512 36.19 -22.82 26.96
CA LYS A 512 35.18 -22.14 27.79
C LYS A 512 35.41 -20.63 27.85
N ASP A 513 36.66 -20.20 27.93
CA ASP A 513 37.02 -18.78 27.92
C ASP A 513 36.69 -18.15 26.56
N GLU A 514 36.99 -18.84 25.46
CA GLU A 514 36.58 -18.43 24.11
C GLU A 514 35.06 -18.24 23.99
N ALA A 515 34.26 -19.10 24.62
CA ALA A 515 32.80 -18.96 24.63
C ALA A 515 32.33 -17.72 25.41
N LEU A 516 33.03 -17.37 26.51
CA LEU A 516 32.76 -16.15 27.27
C LEU A 516 33.15 -14.90 26.46
N ASP A 517 34.29 -14.93 25.76
CA ASP A 517 34.75 -13.82 24.92
C ASP A 517 33.78 -13.58 23.76
N ARG A 518 33.33 -14.64 23.07
CA ARG A 518 32.27 -14.56 22.04
C ARG A 518 30.99 -13.90 22.57
N ALA A 519 30.56 -14.27 23.79
CA ALA A 519 29.37 -13.69 24.42
C ALA A 519 29.56 -12.22 24.80
N ALA A 520 30.73 -11.85 25.33
CA ALA A 520 31.06 -10.49 25.70
C ALA A 520 31.16 -9.58 24.46
N ASP A 521 31.83 -10.02 23.40
CA ASP A 521 31.95 -9.25 22.16
C ASP A 521 30.61 -9.11 21.43
N ALA A 522 29.80 -10.17 21.40
CA ALA A 522 28.44 -10.10 20.88
C ALA A 522 27.61 -9.06 21.65
N GLU A 523 27.66 -9.06 22.98
CA GLU A 523 26.94 -8.06 23.79
C GLU A 523 27.46 -6.64 23.57
N PHE A 524 28.78 -6.44 23.46
CA PHE A 524 29.38 -5.14 23.14
C PHE A 524 28.91 -4.58 21.78
N LEU A 525 28.72 -5.47 20.80
CA LEU A 525 28.19 -5.13 19.49
C LEU A 525 26.65 -5.13 19.44
N GLU A 526 25.97 -5.30 20.57
CA GLU A 526 24.51 -5.39 20.70
C GLU A 526 23.86 -6.54 19.90
N ILE A 527 24.62 -7.60 19.64
CA ILE A 527 24.21 -8.82 18.93
C ILE A 527 23.73 -9.86 19.95
N THR A 528 22.48 -10.32 19.82
CA THR A 528 21.95 -11.40 20.67
C THR A 528 22.54 -12.76 20.30
N LYS A 529 22.36 -13.79 21.15
CA LYS A 529 22.83 -15.16 20.83
C LYS A 529 22.22 -15.67 19.53
N GLU A 530 20.94 -15.41 19.30
CA GLU A 530 20.21 -15.84 18.11
C GLU A 530 20.75 -15.11 16.86
N GLU A 531 21.00 -13.80 16.94
CA GLU A 531 21.63 -13.05 15.84
C GLU A 531 23.07 -13.50 15.57
N TYR A 532 23.82 -13.84 16.62
CA TYR A 532 25.18 -14.35 16.49
C TYR A 532 25.20 -15.67 15.71
N VAL A 533 24.23 -16.56 15.94
CA VAL A 533 24.06 -17.80 15.17
C VAL A 533 23.75 -17.49 13.70
N ILE A 534 22.85 -16.54 13.43
CA ILE A 534 22.52 -16.13 12.05
C ILE A 534 23.75 -15.59 11.32
N LEU A 535 24.54 -14.73 11.99
CA LEU A 535 25.69 -14.08 11.40
C LEU A 535 26.87 -15.03 11.21
N THR A 536 27.19 -15.85 12.22
CA THR A 536 28.45 -16.62 12.26
C THR A 536 28.32 -18.08 11.89
N LYS A 537 27.09 -18.60 11.84
CA LYS A 537 26.77 -20.02 11.75
C LYS A 537 27.30 -20.89 12.92
N GLU A 538 27.69 -20.25 14.01
CA GLU A 538 28.07 -20.87 15.28
C GLU A 538 27.36 -20.18 16.44
N CYS A 539 27.21 -20.85 17.58
CA CYS A 539 26.84 -20.19 18.82
C CYS A 539 28.09 -19.82 19.64
N PHE A 540 27.89 -19.27 20.84
CA PHE A 540 29.00 -18.96 21.74
C PHE A 540 29.81 -20.22 22.10
N GLU A 541 29.12 -21.34 22.32
CA GLU A 541 29.75 -22.64 22.49
C GLU A 541 30.12 -23.25 21.13
N SER A 542 31.40 -23.18 20.76
CA SER A 542 31.91 -23.75 19.50
C SER A 542 31.60 -25.26 19.40
N ILE A 543 31.63 -25.79 18.17
CA ILE A 543 31.43 -27.23 17.96
C ILE A 543 32.44 -28.07 18.75
N ASP A 544 33.68 -27.60 18.90
CA ASP A 544 34.72 -28.29 19.67
C ASP A 544 34.44 -28.28 21.17
N LEU A 545 33.95 -27.15 21.71
CA LEU A 545 33.48 -27.11 23.08
C LEU A 545 32.29 -28.07 23.28
N MET A 546 31.35 -28.10 22.33
CA MET A 546 30.18 -28.99 22.41
C MET A 546 30.55 -30.47 22.34
N ARG A 547 31.53 -30.85 21.52
CA ARG A 547 32.08 -32.21 21.47
C ARG A 547 32.62 -32.65 22.83
N LYS A 548 33.36 -31.76 23.51
CA LYS A 548 33.89 -32.00 24.86
C LYS A 548 32.79 -32.05 25.92
N LEU A 549 31.88 -31.06 25.95
CA LEU A 549 30.82 -30.98 26.95
C LEU A 549 29.82 -32.15 26.87
N LYS A 550 29.52 -32.63 25.66
CA LYS A 550 28.60 -33.77 25.44
C LYS A 550 29.31 -35.13 25.40
N ASN A 551 30.63 -35.18 25.57
CA ASN A 551 31.43 -36.39 25.38
C ASN A 551 31.16 -37.10 24.04
N ASN A 552 30.95 -36.33 22.97
CA ASN A 552 30.66 -36.84 21.63
C ASN A 552 31.65 -36.25 20.62
N PRO A 553 32.82 -36.88 20.41
CA PRO A 553 33.82 -36.39 19.45
C PRO A 553 33.37 -36.49 17.98
N ALA A 554 32.36 -37.31 17.68
CA ALA A 554 31.84 -37.54 16.33
C ALA A 554 30.74 -36.55 15.91
N LEU A 555 30.43 -35.53 16.74
CA LEU A 555 29.40 -34.53 16.43
C LEU A 555 29.69 -33.82 15.10
N THR A 556 28.77 -33.99 14.16
CA THR A 556 28.84 -33.43 12.81
C THR A 556 28.37 -31.97 12.77
N GLN A 557 28.73 -31.23 11.72
CA GLN A 557 28.31 -29.84 11.53
C GLN A 557 26.79 -29.70 11.43
N GLN A 558 26.11 -30.66 10.79
CA GLN A 558 24.66 -30.65 10.63
C GLN A 558 23.93 -30.91 11.96
N GLU A 559 24.44 -31.84 12.76
CA GLU A 559 23.92 -32.07 14.12
C GLU A 559 24.13 -30.85 15.01
N TYR A 560 25.31 -30.21 14.91
CA TYR A 560 25.59 -28.96 15.61
C TYR A 560 24.64 -27.83 15.17
N TRP A 561 24.42 -27.67 13.86
CA TRP A 561 23.46 -26.71 13.29
C TRP A 561 22.05 -26.89 13.85
N THR A 562 21.62 -28.14 14.00
CA THR A 562 20.32 -28.49 14.60
C THR A 562 20.29 -28.17 16.10
N ILE A 563 21.39 -28.40 16.83
CA ILE A 563 21.49 -28.10 18.27
C ILE A 563 21.38 -26.60 18.55
N ILE A 564 21.89 -25.75 17.66
CA ILE A 564 21.88 -24.28 17.82
C ILE A 564 20.65 -23.61 17.19
N ASP A 565 19.66 -24.40 16.75
CA ASP A 565 18.43 -23.94 16.08
C ASP A 565 18.68 -23.09 14.81
N GLY A 566 19.70 -23.46 14.04
CA GLY A 566 20.00 -22.77 12.78
C GLY A 566 18.93 -23.02 11.70
N LYS A 567 18.51 -21.96 11.01
CA LYS A 567 17.45 -22.01 9.98
C LYS A 567 18.01 -22.09 8.55
N PRO A 568 17.30 -22.76 7.62
CA PRO A 568 17.63 -22.70 6.20
C PRO A 568 17.44 -21.29 5.62
N VAL A 569 18.06 -21.02 4.47
CA VAL A 569 18.16 -19.64 3.94
C VAL A 569 16.80 -19.05 3.57
N HIS A 570 15.89 -19.86 3.04
CA HIS A 570 14.56 -19.40 2.63
C HIS A 570 13.74 -18.81 3.79
N GLU A 571 13.90 -19.33 5.01
CA GLU A 571 13.23 -18.81 6.20
C GLU A 571 13.71 -17.40 6.55
N TYR A 572 15.00 -17.08 6.37
CA TYR A 572 15.51 -15.72 6.60
C TYR A 572 14.86 -14.67 5.70
N TYR A 573 14.39 -15.07 4.51
CA TYR A 573 13.67 -14.22 3.56
C TYR A 573 12.13 -14.36 3.65
N GLY A 574 11.61 -15.17 4.57
CA GLY A 574 10.19 -15.38 4.78
C GLY A 574 9.51 -16.17 3.66
N TYR A 575 10.21 -17.14 3.07
CA TYR A 575 9.65 -18.12 2.13
C TYR A 575 9.45 -19.47 2.81
N ASP A 576 8.44 -20.21 2.37
CA ASP A 576 8.15 -21.56 2.86
C ASP A 576 9.19 -22.60 2.39
N ASP A 577 9.80 -22.38 1.22
CA ASP A 577 10.80 -23.28 0.64
C ASP A 577 11.78 -22.56 -0.32
N GLU A 578 12.94 -23.19 -0.57
CA GLU A 578 14.00 -22.65 -1.43
C GLU A 578 13.62 -22.57 -2.92
N ALA A 579 12.76 -23.47 -3.42
CA ALA A 579 12.37 -23.47 -4.83
C ALA A 579 11.48 -22.27 -5.14
N THR A 580 10.56 -21.93 -4.24
CA THR A 580 9.74 -20.71 -4.34
C THR A 580 10.63 -19.46 -4.23
N MET A 581 11.59 -19.44 -3.30
CA MET A 581 12.55 -18.34 -3.13
C MET A 581 13.37 -18.06 -4.40
N LEU A 582 13.82 -19.11 -5.10
CA LEU A 582 14.66 -19.02 -6.31
C LEU A 582 13.86 -18.94 -7.62
N SER A 583 12.54 -19.05 -7.57
CA SER A 583 11.69 -19.01 -8.76
C SER A 583 11.71 -17.63 -9.45
N ASP A 584 11.20 -17.57 -10.68
CA ASP A 584 11.02 -16.30 -11.42
C ASP A 584 10.08 -15.31 -10.71
N ASN A 585 9.25 -15.79 -9.78
CA ASN A 585 8.39 -14.97 -8.92
C ASN A 585 8.98 -14.74 -7.52
N GLY A 586 10.22 -15.18 -7.29
CA GLY A 586 10.94 -15.12 -6.03
C GLY A 586 11.85 -13.90 -5.89
N LEU A 587 12.96 -14.07 -5.17
CA LEU A 587 13.90 -12.99 -4.80
C LEU A 587 14.57 -12.29 -5.99
N THR A 588 14.54 -12.86 -7.19
CA THR A 588 15.06 -12.17 -8.38
C THR A 588 14.26 -10.88 -8.67
N LEU A 589 12.99 -10.80 -8.28
CA LEU A 589 12.18 -9.59 -8.48
C LEU A 589 12.54 -8.51 -7.48
N ILE A 590 13.28 -7.48 -7.93
CA ILE A 590 13.86 -6.46 -7.04
C ILE A 590 12.78 -5.72 -6.24
N LYS A 591 11.83 -5.05 -6.93
CA LYS A 591 10.83 -4.20 -6.26
C LYS A 591 9.78 -5.00 -5.50
N LYS A 592 9.29 -6.09 -6.09
CA LYS A 592 8.16 -6.88 -5.55
C LYS A 592 8.58 -7.73 -4.35
N GLU A 593 9.74 -8.38 -4.45
CA GLU A 593 10.19 -9.36 -3.46
C GLU A 593 11.44 -8.86 -2.72
N PHE A 594 12.57 -8.64 -3.40
CA PHE A 594 13.87 -8.42 -2.74
C PHE A 594 13.90 -7.20 -1.81
N LEU A 595 13.59 -5.99 -2.31
CA LEU A 595 13.61 -4.76 -1.51
C LEU A 595 12.57 -4.81 -0.39
N ARG A 596 11.38 -5.37 -0.68
CA ARG A 596 10.29 -5.47 0.29
C ARG A 596 10.63 -6.40 1.45
N ARG A 597 11.25 -7.56 1.18
CA ARG A 597 11.58 -8.58 2.19
C ARG A 597 12.82 -8.23 2.99
N THR A 598 13.85 -7.71 2.33
CA THR A 598 15.10 -7.32 3.00
C THR A 598 14.95 -5.99 3.75
N GLY A 599 14.10 -5.08 3.24
CA GLY A 599 13.98 -3.71 3.73
C GLY A 599 15.15 -2.80 3.34
N ILE A 600 15.98 -3.19 2.38
CA ILE A 600 17.01 -2.32 1.80
C ILE A 600 16.36 -1.38 0.77
N ASP A 601 16.85 -0.15 0.67
CA ASP A 601 16.46 0.74 -0.44
C ASP A 601 17.30 0.45 -1.70
N TYR A 602 16.86 1.01 -2.83
CA TYR A 602 17.52 0.79 -4.12
C TYR A 602 18.95 1.37 -4.16
N TYR A 603 19.19 2.51 -3.53
CA TYR A 603 20.51 3.15 -3.53
C TYR A 603 21.53 2.27 -2.80
N ASN A 604 21.15 1.75 -1.65
CA ASN A 604 21.94 0.84 -0.85
C ASN A 604 22.11 -0.53 -1.53
N LEU A 605 21.11 -1.00 -2.30
CA LEU A 605 21.29 -2.19 -3.15
C LEU A 605 22.38 -1.96 -4.21
N VAL A 606 22.39 -0.82 -4.88
CA VAL A 606 23.46 -0.50 -5.86
C VAL A 606 24.82 -0.49 -5.17
N ASN A 607 24.93 0.13 -3.99
CA ASN A 607 26.19 0.12 -3.22
C ASN A 607 26.60 -1.29 -2.79
N LEU A 608 25.64 -2.14 -2.39
CA LEU A 608 25.89 -3.53 -2.01
C LEU A 608 26.50 -4.32 -3.17
N LEU A 609 25.99 -4.14 -4.39
CA LEU A 609 26.51 -4.83 -5.57
C LEU A 609 27.87 -4.30 -6.04
N LEU A 610 28.32 -3.16 -5.53
CA LEU A 610 29.67 -2.64 -5.77
C LEU A 610 30.69 -3.15 -4.74
N THR A 611 30.25 -3.89 -3.72
CA THR A 611 31.14 -4.47 -2.70
C THR A 611 31.90 -5.66 -3.24
N GLU A 612 33.14 -5.82 -2.78
CA GLU A 612 33.98 -6.97 -3.13
C GLU A 612 33.61 -8.20 -2.29
N THR A 613 32.96 -8.01 -1.14
CA THR A 613 32.38 -9.10 -0.33
C THR A 613 31.27 -9.84 -1.08
N ILE A 614 30.37 -9.11 -1.75
CA ILE A 614 29.26 -9.70 -2.52
C ILE A 614 29.69 -10.06 -3.94
N ASN A 615 30.51 -9.20 -4.57
CA ASN A 615 31.02 -9.39 -5.93
C ASN A 615 32.57 -9.46 -5.95
N PRO A 616 33.19 -10.58 -5.52
CA PRO A 616 34.65 -10.70 -5.41
C PRO A 616 35.37 -10.65 -6.75
N CYS A 617 34.68 -10.99 -7.85
CA CYS A 617 35.23 -10.96 -9.21
C CYS A 617 35.12 -9.58 -9.89
N MET A 618 34.67 -8.53 -9.19
CA MET A 618 34.55 -7.19 -9.76
C MET A 618 35.93 -6.69 -10.26
N PRO A 619 36.11 -6.43 -11.57
CA PRO A 619 37.40 -5.98 -12.09
C PRO A 619 37.85 -4.65 -11.49
N LYS A 620 39.17 -4.47 -11.37
CA LYS A 620 39.82 -3.23 -10.93
C LYS A 620 40.70 -2.68 -12.08
N GLY A 621 41.33 -1.52 -11.87
CA GLY A 621 42.32 -0.96 -12.80
C GLY A 621 41.95 -0.98 -14.29
N ARG A 622 42.80 -1.63 -15.10
CA ARG A 622 42.70 -1.67 -16.56
C ARG A 622 41.61 -2.63 -16.98
N ALA A 623 41.46 -3.76 -16.29
CA ALA A 623 40.41 -4.73 -16.59
C ALA A 623 39.01 -4.13 -16.43
N LYS A 624 38.81 -3.27 -15.41
CA LYS A 624 37.58 -2.48 -15.26
C LYS A 624 37.39 -1.48 -16.39
N THR A 625 38.45 -0.75 -16.74
CA THR A 625 38.41 0.24 -17.83
C THR A 625 38.08 -0.41 -19.17
N ILE A 626 38.65 -1.59 -19.45
CA ILE A 626 38.34 -2.40 -20.63
C ILE A 626 36.86 -2.81 -20.58
N MET A 627 36.39 -3.40 -19.48
CA MET A 627 35.00 -3.81 -19.33
C MET A 627 34.01 -2.65 -19.55
N GLU A 628 34.29 -1.47 -19.00
CA GLU A 628 33.46 -0.26 -19.19
C GLU A 628 33.58 0.35 -20.61
N SER A 629 34.68 0.06 -21.32
CA SER A 629 34.89 0.51 -22.71
C SER A 629 34.20 -0.38 -23.75
N LEU A 630 33.92 -1.66 -23.42
CA LEU A 630 33.27 -2.59 -24.32
C LEU A 630 31.85 -2.10 -24.63
N ARG A 631 31.56 -1.93 -25.93
CA ARG A 631 30.24 -1.49 -26.43
C ARG A 631 29.25 -2.65 -26.59
N PHE A 632 29.69 -3.87 -26.31
CA PHE A 632 28.88 -5.08 -26.40
C PHE A 632 28.34 -5.44 -25.02
N SER A 633 27.09 -5.91 -24.97
CA SER A 633 26.57 -6.51 -23.74
C SER A 633 27.33 -7.81 -23.44
N TYR A 634 27.51 -8.10 -22.15
CA TYR A 634 28.18 -9.34 -21.72
C TYR A 634 27.53 -10.59 -22.32
N ARG A 635 26.18 -10.60 -22.39
CA ARG A 635 25.40 -11.70 -22.97
C ARG A 635 25.65 -11.93 -24.46
N PHE A 636 25.88 -10.87 -25.23
CA PHE A 636 26.28 -11.00 -26.62
C PHE A 636 27.62 -11.74 -26.74
N LEU A 637 28.60 -11.30 -25.95
CA LEU A 637 29.92 -11.93 -25.90
C LEU A 637 29.83 -13.39 -25.44
N GLN A 638 28.95 -13.69 -24.50
CA GLN A 638 28.74 -15.04 -23.99
C GLN A 638 28.21 -15.98 -25.07
N ASN A 639 27.19 -15.53 -25.82
CA ASN A 639 26.65 -16.30 -26.94
C ASN A 639 27.70 -16.53 -28.04
N TYR A 640 28.53 -15.52 -28.31
CA TYR A 640 29.63 -15.62 -29.26
C TYR A 640 30.68 -16.64 -28.80
N ALA A 641 31.14 -16.53 -27.56
CA ALA A 641 32.11 -17.43 -26.94
C ALA A 641 31.62 -18.88 -26.90
N ARG A 642 30.33 -19.12 -26.61
CA ARG A 642 29.73 -20.46 -26.62
C ARG A 642 29.83 -21.16 -27.99
N ILE A 643 29.76 -20.39 -29.08
CA ILE A 643 29.73 -20.93 -30.44
C ILE A 643 31.14 -21.03 -31.03
N HIS A 644 32.01 -20.08 -30.74
CA HIS A 644 33.30 -19.94 -31.40
C HIS A 644 34.51 -20.23 -30.49
N GLY A 645 34.30 -20.31 -29.18
CA GLY A 645 35.37 -20.38 -28.17
C GLY A 645 35.80 -19.00 -27.69
N VAL A 646 36.25 -18.91 -26.43
CA VAL A 646 36.72 -17.66 -25.81
C VAL A 646 37.97 -17.14 -26.52
N ASP A 647 38.90 -18.01 -26.92
CA ASP A 647 40.11 -17.61 -27.67
C ASP A 647 39.77 -16.91 -28.98
N LYS A 648 38.81 -17.49 -29.72
CA LYS A 648 38.38 -16.92 -30.99
C LYS A 648 37.56 -15.65 -30.80
N MET A 649 36.72 -15.56 -29.76
CA MET A 649 36.07 -14.31 -29.37
C MET A 649 37.09 -13.22 -29.06
N ALA A 650 38.13 -13.55 -28.28
CA ALA A 650 39.20 -12.63 -27.91
C ALA A 650 39.95 -12.12 -29.14
N GLU A 651 40.32 -13.02 -30.06
CA GLU A 651 40.91 -12.64 -31.34
C GLU A 651 39.98 -11.79 -32.20
N ASP A 652 38.70 -12.14 -32.28
CA ASP A 652 37.71 -11.45 -33.11
C ASP A 652 37.33 -10.06 -32.55
N LEU A 653 37.34 -9.87 -31.23
CA LEU A 653 37.17 -8.56 -30.57
C LEU A 653 38.28 -7.56 -30.95
N VAL A 654 39.42 -8.08 -31.41
CA VAL A 654 40.65 -7.33 -31.66
C VAL A 654 40.93 -7.19 -33.14
N LYS A 655 41.08 -8.32 -33.84
CA LYS A 655 41.37 -8.38 -35.28
C LYS A 655 40.17 -7.93 -36.11
N MET A 656 38.97 -8.02 -35.55
CA MET A 656 37.73 -7.76 -36.26
C MET A 656 37.62 -8.60 -37.55
N GLU A 657 38.30 -9.74 -37.70
CA GLU A 657 38.48 -10.44 -38.99
C GLU A 657 37.29 -11.31 -39.41
N LYS A 658 36.57 -11.96 -38.48
CA LYS A 658 35.24 -12.55 -38.75
C LYS A 658 34.07 -11.66 -38.39
N PHE A 659 34.35 -10.62 -37.62
CA PHE A 659 33.51 -9.44 -37.63
C PHE A 659 33.79 -8.56 -38.86
N ALA A 660 34.71 -8.87 -39.78
CA ALA A 660 35.15 -7.92 -40.81
C ALA A 660 34.04 -7.62 -41.81
N ASP A 661 33.16 -8.58 -42.04
CA ASP A 661 31.95 -8.40 -42.85
C ASP A 661 30.88 -7.58 -42.10
N LEU A 662 30.85 -7.67 -40.77
CA LEU A 662 29.89 -7.01 -39.89
C LEU A 662 30.38 -5.67 -39.34
N VAL A 663 31.68 -5.39 -39.30
CA VAL A 663 32.31 -4.24 -38.62
C VAL A 663 32.18 -2.94 -39.37
N PRO A 664 32.32 -2.90 -40.71
CA PRO A 664 31.95 -1.71 -41.46
C PRO A 664 30.47 -1.39 -41.25
N LEU A 665 29.60 -2.41 -41.28
CA LEU A 665 28.16 -2.25 -41.06
C LEU A 665 27.84 -1.81 -39.62
N ILE A 666 28.42 -2.44 -38.61
CA ILE A 666 28.21 -2.12 -37.19
C ILE A 666 28.81 -0.75 -36.87
N LYS A 667 29.99 -0.40 -37.39
CA LYS A 667 30.58 0.93 -37.20
C LYS A 667 29.76 2.01 -37.89
N GLU A 668 29.41 1.82 -39.17
CA GLU A 668 28.57 2.75 -39.93
C GLU A 668 27.18 2.90 -39.28
N GLN A 669 26.57 1.80 -38.83
CA GLN A 669 25.26 1.80 -38.20
C GLN A 669 25.31 2.38 -36.78
N ILE A 670 26.34 2.09 -35.97
CA ILE A 670 26.53 2.73 -34.64
C ILE A 670 26.77 4.23 -34.81
N GLU A 671 27.57 4.66 -35.79
CA GLU A 671 27.79 6.08 -36.08
C GLU A 671 26.50 6.77 -36.50
N LEU A 672 25.73 6.16 -37.41
CA LEU A 672 24.42 6.65 -37.86
C LEU A 672 23.39 6.73 -36.74
N LEU A 673 23.35 5.71 -35.89
CA LEU A 673 22.32 5.56 -34.87
C LEU A 673 22.64 6.36 -33.60
N THR A 674 23.90 6.50 -33.23
CA THR A 674 24.32 7.12 -31.96
C THR A 674 24.92 8.51 -32.11
N GLY A 675 25.32 8.92 -33.32
CA GLY A 675 26.05 10.16 -33.56
C GLY A 675 27.46 10.18 -32.95
N LYS A 676 27.92 9.06 -32.37
CA LYS A 676 29.26 8.90 -31.79
C LYS A 676 30.13 8.15 -32.80
N LYS A 677 31.29 8.72 -33.16
CA LYS A 677 32.29 8.04 -33.99
C LYS A 677 32.71 6.72 -33.35
N ALA A 678 32.83 5.66 -34.15
CA ALA A 678 33.39 4.40 -33.68
C ALA A 678 34.84 4.65 -33.21
N LEU A 679 35.30 3.87 -32.23
CA LEU A 679 36.73 3.78 -31.92
C LEU A 679 37.43 3.21 -33.17
N SER A 680 37.87 4.10 -34.06
CA SER A 680 38.98 3.80 -34.94
C SER A 680 40.23 3.93 -34.10
N CYS A 681 40.98 2.84 -33.91
CA CYS A 681 42.36 2.94 -33.45
C CYS A 681 43.06 3.99 -34.33
N PRO A 682 43.71 5.01 -33.75
CA PRO A 682 44.52 5.93 -34.53
C PRO A 682 45.61 5.14 -35.25
N LYS A 683 45.86 5.51 -36.50
CA LYS A 683 47.07 5.06 -37.19
C LYS A 683 48.28 5.62 -36.45
N THR A 684 49.24 4.73 -36.17
CA THR A 684 50.62 4.99 -35.74
C THR A 684 50.77 5.79 -34.44
N CYS A 685 51.28 5.10 -33.44
CA CYS A 685 51.55 5.51 -32.07
C CYS A 685 52.29 6.86 -31.95
N GLU A 686 51.64 7.88 -31.40
CA GLU A 686 52.32 8.98 -30.71
C GLU A 686 51.55 9.38 -29.43
N TYR A 687 52.11 8.98 -28.27
CA TYR A 687 52.07 9.68 -26.98
C TYR A 687 50.77 9.85 -26.16
N GLN A 688 49.76 8.97 -26.27
CA GLN A 688 48.81 8.68 -25.16
C GLN A 688 48.51 7.18 -25.12
N VAL A 689 48.63 6.53 -23.96
CA VAL A 689 48.50 5.07 -23.83
C VAL A 689 47.04 4.64 -23.97
N GLU A 690 46.66 4.25 -25.17
CA GLU A 690 45.37 3.64 -25.52
C GLU A 690 45.36 2.13 -25.20
N ILE A 691 44.18 1.56 -24.94
CA ILE A 691 43.96 0.11 -24.75
C ILE A 691 44.43 -0.62 -26.02
N CYS A 692 45.36 -1.58 -25.91
CA CYS A 692 45.86 -2.31 -27.07
C CYS A 692 45.14 -3.64 -27.27
N ASP A 693 45.24 -4.15 -28.48
CA ASP A 693 44.79 -5.47 -28.94
C ASP A 693 45.12 -6.59 -27.94
N LYS A 694 46.34 -6.60 -27.42
CA LYS A 694 46.80 -7.60 -26.45
C LYS A 694 46.05 -7.52 -25.11
N ASP A 695 45.72 -6.31 -24.65
CA ASP A 695 45.00 -6.11 -23.39
C ASP A 695 43.57 -6.65 -23.47
N ILE A 696 42.89 -6.45 -24.60
CA ILE A 696 41.53 -6.95 -24.83
C ILE A 696 41.53 -8.49 -24.90
N ILE A 697 42.51 -9.08 -25.58
CA ILE A 697 42.67 -10.53 -25.64
C ILE A 697 42.89 -11.11 -24.24
N CYS A 698 43.82 -10.56 -23.47
CA CYS A 698 44.09 -11.07 -22.13
C CYS A 698 42.95 -10.77 -21.14
N TRP A 699 42.23 -9.66 -21.26
CA TRP A 699 40.98 -9.45 -20.51
C TRP A 699 39.95 -10.54 -20.83
N ALA A 700 39.74 -10.84 -22.11
CA ALA A 700 38.78 -11.85 -22.55
C ALA A 700 39.18 -13.25 -22.06
N LYS A 701 40.47 -13.58 -22.04
CA LYS A 701 40.94 -14.89 -21.54
C LYS A 701 40.91 -14.99 -20.01
N CYS A 702 41.27 -13.93 -19.29
CA CYS A 702 41.47 -13.98 -17.84
C CYS A 702 40.24 -13.59 -17.01
N TYR A 703 39.43 -12.63 -17.49
CA TYR A 703 38.31 -12.06 -16.72
C TYR A 703 36.94 -12.50 -17.23
N PHE A 704 36.77 -12.73 -18.53
CA PHE A 704 35.46 -12.96 -19.14
C PHE A 704 34.65 -14.06 -18.46
N GLU A 705 35.25 -15.23 -18.23
CA GLU A 705 34.58 -16.33 -17.53
C GLU A 705 34.45 -16.08 -16.02
N LYS A 706 35.39 -15.34 -15.41
CA LYS A 706 35.40 -15.06 -13.97
C LYS A 706 34.29 -14.08 -13.57
N ILE A 707 34.03 -13.04 -14.37
CA ILE A 707 33.01 -12.01 -14.08
C ILE A 707 31.57 -12.47 -14.34
N ARG A 708 31.38 -13.64 -14.94
CA ARG A 708 30.05 -14.14 -15.35
C ARG A 708 29.08 -14.27 -14.18
N LYS A 709 29.61 -14.62 -13.00
CA LYS A 709 28.86 -14.80 -11.74
C LYS A 709 28.66 -13.50 -10.95
N MET A 710 29.10 -12.36 -11.48
CA MET A 710 28.91 -11.10 -10.80
C MET A 710 27.41 -10.78 -10.71
N ILE A 711 26.93 -10.49 -9.52
CA ILE A 711 25.53 -10.16 -9.24
C ILE A 711 25.26 -8.74 -9.72
N VAL A 712 24.28 -8.58 -10.61
CA VAL A 712 23.92 -7.30 -11.24
C VAL A 712 22.42 -7.05 -11.19
N ILE A 713 22.06 -5.79 -11.39
CA ILE A 713 20.68 -5.37 -11.65
C ILE A 713 20.48 -5.38 -13.16
N GLU A 714 19.64 -6.29 -13.65
CA GLU A 714 19.25 -6.33 -15.05
C GLU A 714 17.86 -5.70 -15.21
N ASN A 715 17.73 -4.74 -16.14
CA ASN A 715 16.46 -4.10 -16.46
C ASN A 715 15.54 -5.03 -17.26
N GLY A 716 15.04 -6.10 -16.64
CA GLY A 716 13.97 -6.94 -17.14
C GLY A 716 14.24 -7.66 -18.45
N ARG A 717 13.93 -8.95 -18.50
CA ARG A 717 13.91 -9.75 -19.73
C ARG A 717 12.70 -9.39 -20.63
N GLY A 718 12.43 -8.09 -20.81
CA GLY A 718 11.33 -7.58 -21.62
C GLY A 718 11.82 -7.26 -23.01
N CYS A 719 11.10 -7.73 -24.04
CA CYS A 719 11.35 -7.22 -25.38
C CYS A 719 11.05 -5.73 -25.39
N VAL A 720 12.01 -4.97 -25.90
CA VAL A 720 11.86 -3.53 -26.03
C VAL A 720 10.86 -3.30 -27.15
N ASP A 721 9.74 -2.65 -26.81
CA ASP A 721 8.80 -2.17 -27.81
C ASP A 721 9.46 -1.07 -28.63
N GLY A 722 9.21 -1.07 -29.94
CA GLY A 722 9.90 -0.15 -30.82
C GLY A 722 9.64 -0.42 -32.28
N LYS A 723 10.47 0.18 -33.12
CA LYS A 723 10.30 0.18 -34.57
C LYS A 723 11.55 -0.39 -35.22
N ILE A 724 11.33 -1.22 -36.23
CA ILE A 724 12.37 -1.69 -37.13
C ILE A 724 12.37 -0.78 -38.35
N PHE A 725 13.53 -0.22 -38.63
CA PHE A 725 13.78 0.70 -39.73
C PHE A 725 14.65 0.02 -40.78
N LEU A 726 14.38 0.35 -42.04
CA LEU A 726 15.21 0.01 -43.18
C LEU A 726 15.97 1.26 -43.62
N THR A 727 17.29 1.16 -43.72
CA THR A 727 18.14 2.20 -44.32
C THR A 727 18.01 2.10 -45.85
N LEU A 728 17.53 3.17 -46.50
CA LEU A 728 17.52 3.28 -47.96
C LEU A 728 18.78 4.04 -48.41
N ARG A 729 19.70 3.37 -49.12
CA ARG A 729 20.77 4.05 -49.85
C ARG A 729 20.23 4.52 -51.19
N GLU A 730 19.89 5.81 -51.31
CA GLU A 730 19.69 6.40 -52.63
C GLU A 730 21.05 6.71 -53.25
N SER A 731 21.34 6.07 -54.38
CA SER A 731 22.47 6.42 -55.23
C SER A 731 22.23 7.80 -55.84
N ASN A 732 22.64 8.88 -55.15
CA ASN A 732 23.10 10.16 -55.72
C ASN A 732 23.33 11.21 -54.61
N ASN A 733 24.58 11.32 -54.13
CA ASN A 733 25.30 12.50 -53.62
C ASN A 733 24.62 13.67 -52.88
N THR A 734 23.46 13.48 -52.22
CA THR A 734 22.98 14.37 -51.17
C THR A 734 22.47 13.54 -50.00
N VAL A 735 23.23 13.51 -48.91
CA VAL A 735 22.95 12.68 -47.73
C VAL A 735 21.82 13.31 -46.91
N GLU A 736 20.58 12.93 -47.23
CA GLU A 736 19.51 12.81 -46.23
C GLU A 736 19.12 11.34 -46.17
N ASN A 737 19.57 10.64 -45.13
CA ASN A 737 19.24 9.24 -44.91
C ASN A 737 17.77 9.11 -44.48
N ALA A 738 16.86 8.90 -45.44
CA ALA A 738 15.46 8.62 -45.14
C ALA A 738 15.33 7.17 -44.61
N ALA A 739 15.23 7.00 -43.29
CA ALA A 739 14.93 5.73 -42.66
C ALA A 739 13.41 5.46 -42.70
N ARG A 740 13.00 4.33 -43.31
CA ARG A 740 11.58 3.94 -43.38
C ARG A 740 11.28 2.86 -42.35
N VAL A 741 10.21 3.04 -41.57
CA VAL A 741 9.69 1.97 -40.68
C VAL A 741 9.19 0.83 -41.54
N VAL A 742 9.61 -0.40 -41.26
CA VAL A 742 9.23 -1.63 -41.99
C VAL A 742 8.56 -2.68 -41.12
N ALA A 743 8.72 -2.60 -39.81
CA ALA A 743 7.98 -3.41 -38.84
C ALA A 743 7.93 -2.73 -37.46
N ILE A 744 7.00 -3.17 -36.62
CA ILE A 744 6.86 -2.73 -35.23
C ILE A 744 7.12 -3.94 -34.33
N VAL A 745 7.91 -3.76 -33.28
CA VAL A 745 8.06 -4.75 -32.22
C VAL A 745 7.13 -4.35 -31.09
N LYS A 746 6.24 -5.25 -30.69
CA LYS A 746 5.36 -5.09 -29.54
C LYS A 746 5.20 -6.42 -28.82
N GLU A 747 5.38 -6.46 -27.50
CA GLU A 747 5.19 -7.67 -26.69
C GLU A 747 5.99 -8.88 -27.23
N CYS A 748 7.27 -8.66 -27.58
CA CYS A 748 8.14 -9.69 -28.17
C CYS A 748 7.72 -10.24 -29.53
N LYS A 749 6.81 -9.55 -30.20
CA LYS A 749 6.32 -9.96 -31.52
C LYS A 749 6.64 -8.87 -32.52
N ILE A 750 7.10 -9.31 -33.68
CA ILE A 750 7.36 -8.43 -34.82
C ILE A 750 6.12 -8.43 -35.68
N TYR A 751 5.59 -7.24 -35.91
CA TYR A 751 4.39 -6.97 -36.70
C TYR A 751 4.77 -6.25 -37.99
N GLY A 752 4.38 -6.83 -39.12
CA GLY A 752 4.62 -6.28 -40.46
C GLY A 752 3.31 -5.93 -41.18
N PRO A 753 3.36 -5.09 -42.23
CA PRO A 753 2.19 -4.79 -43.06
C PRO A 753 1.76 -6.00 -43.89
N ASN A 754 0.45 -6.24 -44.00
CA ASN A 754 -0.14 -7.38 -44.72
C ASN A 754 0.10 -7.37 -46.25
N ASN A 755 0.52 -6.22 -46.83
CA ASN A 755 0.83 -6.07 -48.26
C ASN A 755 2.05 -5.18 -48.49
N LYS A 756 2.91 -5.54 -49.48
CA LYS A 756 4.20 -4.88 -49.80
C LYS A 756 4.13 -3.37 -50.17
N ALA A 757 2.94 -2.77 -50.25
CA ALA A 757 2.75 -1.42 -50.78
C ALA A 757 1.96 -0.44 -49.87
N GLN A 758 1.66 -0.77 -48.61
CA GLN A 758 0.92 0.13 -47.71
C GLN A 758 1.80 0.84 -46.66
N THR A 759 1.44 2.08 -46.36
CA THR A 759 1.94 2.90 -45.24
C THR A 759 1.46 2.36 -43.91
N PHE A 760 2.28 2.50 -42.85
CA PHE A 760 1.95 2.11 -41.47
C PHE A 760 0.72 2.87 -40.97
N VAL A 761 -0.46 2.23 -41.03
CA VAL A 761 -1.68 2.65 -40.36
C VAL A 761 -2.10 1.48 -39.48
N ASP A 762 -2.16 1.68 -38.16
CA ASP A 762 -2.23 0.67 -37.08
C ASP A 762 -3.33 -0.42 -37.18
N LYS A 763 -4.19 -0.40 -38.20
CA LYS A 763 -5.36 -1.29 -38.30
C LYS A 763 -5.14 -2.62 -39.04
N ASN A 764 -4.02 -2.82 -39.76
CA ASN A 764 -3.80 -4.02 -40.61
C ASN A 764 -2.39 -4.65 -40.47
N LEU A 765 -1.88 -4.78 -39.24
CA LEU A 765 -0.59 -5.42 -38.97
C LEU A 765 -0.75 -6.93 -38.71
N VAL A 766 0.15 -7.74 -39.27
CA VAL A 766 0.18 -9.22 -39.08
C VAL A 766 1.45 -9.59 -38.33
N GLU A 767 1.34 -10.55 -37.41
CA GLU A 767 2.48 -11.13 -36.68
C GLU A 767 3.37 -11.92 -37.66
N ILE A 768 4.60 -11.45 -37.89
CA ILE A 768 5.56 -12.07 -38.84
C ILE A 768 6.65 -12.88 -38.14
N ALA A 769 7.00 -12.53 -36.90
CA ALA A 769 8.01 -13.24 -36.12
C ALA A 769 7.83 -13.02 -34.61
N LYS A 770 8.47 -13.88 -33.82
CA LYS A 770 8.58 -13.77 -32.36
C LYS A 770 10.04 -13.65 -31.95
N ILE A 771 10.30 -12.83 -30.94
CA ILE A 771 11.61 -12.65 -30.34
C ILE A 771 11.63 -13.43 -29.04
N ASP A 772 12.56 -14.37 -28.92
CA ASP A 772 12.82 -15.08 -27.68
C ASP A 772 13.39 -14.11 -26.64
N GLN A 773 12.69 -14.01 -25.50
CA GLN A 773 13.00 -13.06 -24.43
C GLN A 773 14.37 -13.30 -23.78
N GLN A 774 14.89 -14.52 -23.85
CA GLN A 774 16.12 -14.92 -23.17
C GLN A 774 17.34 -14.82 -24.10
N THR A 775 17.17 -15.11 -25.38
CA THR A 775 18.29 -15.22 -26.33
C THR A 775 18.31 -14.07 -27.34
N GLY A 776 17.21 -13.32 -27.49
CA GLY A 776 17.02 -12.37 -28.59
C GLY A 776 16.79 -13.06 -29.94
N LYS A 777 16.66 -14.39 -29.97
CA LYS A 777 16.45 -15.16 -31.19
C LYS A 777 15.11 -14.81 -31.83
N VAL A 778 15.15 -14.48 -33.12
CA VAL A 778 13.97 -14.16 -33.91
C VAL A 778 13.51 -15.40 -34.65
N THR A 779 12.32 -15.89 -34.31
CA THR A 779 11.66 -17.02 -34.95
C THR A 779 10.56 -16.52 -35.85
N PHE A 780 10.70 -16.69 -37.16
CA PHE A 780 9.69 -16.28 -38.14
C PHE A 780 8.53 -17.29 -38.18
N ASN A 781 7.31 -16.79 -38.39
CA ASN A 781 6.11 -17.63 -38.43
C ASN A 781 6.06 -18.53 -39.69
N ASP A 782 6.78 -18.16 -40.75
CA ASP A 782 7.02 -19.00 -41.93
C ASP A 782 8.44 -19.60 -41.87
N ALA A 783 8.51 -20.91 -41.61
CA ALA A 783 9.78 -21.64 -41.44
C ALA A 783 10.61 -21.74 -42.73
N ASN A 784 10.03 -21.42 -43.90
CA ASN A 784 10.69 -21.53 -45.21
C ASN A 784 10.99 -20.16 -45.86
N ALA A 785 10.79 -19.04 -45.16
CA ALA A 785 11.14 -17.73 -45.68
C ALA A 785 12.68 -17.63 -45.85
N PRO A 786 13.19 -17.38 -47.07
CA PRO A 786 14.63 -17.27 -47.29
C PRO A 786 15.18 -16.07 -46.50
N ILE A 787 16.11 -16.34 -45.59
CA ILE A 787 16.81 -15.32 -44.81
C ILE A 787 17.81 -14.62 -45.74
N ASP A 788 17.39 -13.53 -46.38
CA ASP A 788 18.30 -12.69 -47.16
C ASP A 788 19.15 -11.83 -46.22
N VAL A 789 20.41 -12.25 -46.04
CA VAL A 789 21.43 -11.59 -45.21
C VAL A 789 21.61 -10.12 -45.59
N LYS A 790 21.47 -9.76 -46.88
CA LYS A 790 21.61 -8.37 -47.34
C LYS A 790 20.47 -7.47 -46.86
N THR A 791 19.26 -8.01 -46.80
CA THR A 791 18.10 -7.30 -46.28
C THR A 791 18.22 -7.09 -44.77
N LEU A 792 18.64 -8.12 -44.01
CA LEU A 792 18.84 -8.02 -42.55
C LEU A 792 19.93 -7.02 -42.15
N ALA A 793 21.03 -6.95 -42.91
CA ALA A 793 22.10 -5.98 -42.68
C ALA A 793 21.63 -4.51 -42.79
N SER A 794 20.52 -4.27 -43.50
CA SER A 794 19.96 -2.93 -43.69
C SER A 794 18.88 -2.59 -42.64
N LEU A 795 18.56 -3.53 -41.74
CA LEU A 795 17.55 -3.38 -40.70
C LEU A 795 18.18 -3.03 -39.37
N PHE A 796 17.62 -2.02 -38.71
CA PHE A 796 17.97 -1.69 -37.34
C PHE A 796 16.72 -1.47 -36.50
N PHE A 797 16.85 -1.75 -35.22
CA PHE A 797 15.81 -1.57 -34.22
C PHE A 797 16.07 -0.29 -33.44
N VAL A 798 15.03 0.53 -33.26
CA VAL A 798 15.02 1.62 -32.28
C VAL A 798 13.85 1.42 -31.33
N GLY A 799 14.17 1.26 -30.05
CA GLY A 799 13.19 1.17 -28.97
C GLY A 799 12.50 2.50 -28.72
N GLU A 800 11.30 2.46 -28.13
CA GLU A 800 10.56 3.68 -27.76
C GLU A 800 11.34 4.62 -26.82
N LYS A 801 12.23 4.06 -25.99
CA LYS A 801 13.11 4.80 -25.07
C LYS A 801 14.46 5.19 -25.66
N GLY A 802 14.69 4.91 -26.96
CA GLY A 802 15.93 5.22 -27.65
C GLY A 802 17.00 4.12 -27.58
N ASP A 803 16.66 2.92 -27.11
CA ASP A 803 17.46 1.70 -27.27
C ASP A 803 17.74 1.43 -28.75
N LYS A 804 18.90 0.87 -29.06
CA LYS A 804 19.30 0.60 -30.44
C LYS A 804 19.77 -0.82 -30.58
N GLY A 805 19.33 -1.49 -31.63
CA GLY A 805 19.70 -2.87 -31.90
C GLY A 805 19.85 -3.16 -33.40
N ILE A 806 20.49 -4.28 -33.70
CA ILE A 806 20.73 -4.76 -35.05
C ILE A 806 20.34 -6.23 -35.15
N PHE A 807 20.05 -6.70 -36.37
CA PHE A 807 19.76 -8.11 -36.61
C PHE A 807 21.02 -8.82 -37.12
N LEU A 808 21.40 -9.92 -36.47
CA LEU A 808 22.57 -10.73 -36.81
C LEU A 808 22.15 -12.15 -37.17
N VAL A 809 22.84 -12.75 -38.15
CA VAL A 809 22.66 -14.15 -38.51
C VAL A 809 23.82 -14.96 -37.94
N ILE A 810 23.53 -15.88 -37.03
CA ILE A 810 24.51 -16.76 -36.39
C ILE A 810 24.04 -18.20 -36.57
N ASN A 811 24.86 -19.06 -37.21
CA ASN A 811 24.51 -20.45 -37.55
C ASN A 811 23.15 -20.59 -38.27
N ASN A 812 22.87 -19.69 -39.23
CA ASN A 812 21.62 -19.67 -39.99
C ASN A 812 20.36 -19.33 -39.17
N GLU A 813 20.54 -18.78 -37.97
CA GLU A 813 19.46 -18.27 -37.11
C GLU A 813 19.60 -16.76 -36.93
N VAL A 814 18.48 -16.04 -36.83
CA VAL A 814 18.46 -14.58 -36.71
C VAL A 814 18.34 -14.17 -35.25
N TYR A 815 19.11 -13.19 -34.80
CA TYR A 815 19.09 -12.64 -33.46
C TYR A 815 18.95 -11.12 -33.51
N LEU A 816 18.08 -10.55 -32.67
CA LEU A 816 18.06 -9.12 -32.38
C LEU A 816 19.04 -8.85 -31.24
N VAL A 817 20.08 -8.07 -31.52
CA VAL A 817 21.14 -7.74 -30.56
C VAL A 817 21.12 -6.24 -30.29
N PHE A 818 20.98 -5.86 -29.02
CA PHE A 818 21.07 -4.47 -28.59
C PHE A 818 22.52 -3.99 -28.61
N THR A 819 22.78 -2.88 -29.30
CA THR A 819 24.07 -2.19 -29.39
C THR A 819 24.15 -0.98 -28.46
N GLU A 820 23.01 -0.38 -28.11
CA GLU A 820 22.89 0.61 -27.06
C GLU A 820 21.61 0.32 -26.28
N GLN A 821 21.74 -0.18 -25.07
CA GLN A 821 20.60 -0.36 -24.16
C GLN A 821 20.48 0.89 -23.28
N LYS A 822 19.28 1.42 -23.15
CA LYS A 822 18.95 2.51 -22.23
C LYS A 822 18.36 1.91 -20.98
N ASP A 823 18.87 2.33 -19.84
CA ASP A 823 18.27 1.94 -18.58
C ASP A 823 16.83 2.42 -18.54
N SER A 824 15.91 1.48 -18.38
CA SER A 824 14.49 1.76 -18.38
C SER A 824 14.05 2.53 -17.14
N CYS A 825 14.93 2.60 -16.13
CA CYS A 825 14.72 3.04 -14.74
C CYS A 825 13.45 2.45 -14.12
N ASN A 826 12.96 1.33 -14.66
CA ASN A 826 11.71 0.71 -14.23
C ASN A 826 11.99 -0.47 -13.30
N LEU A 827 11.87 -0.20 -11.99
CA LEU A 827 12.06 -1.21 -10.96
C LEU A 827 10.98 -2.30 -10.97
N ASP A 828 9.82 -2.09 -11.60
CA ASP A 828 8.78 -3.12 -11.71
C ASP A 828 9.22 -4.29 -12.60
N THR A 829 10.19 -4.06 -13.48
CA THR A 829 10.77 -5.07 -14.38
C THR A 829 12.19 -5.47 -14.01
N ALA A 830 12.84 -4.79 -13.06
CA ALA A 830 14.24 -5.03 -12.73
C ALA A 830 14.45 -6.37 -11.98
N LEU A 831 15.47 -7.11 -12.40
CA LEU A 831 15.84 -8.42 -11.90
C LEU A 831 17.21 -8.39 -11.23
N LEU A 832 17.34 -9.14 -10.13
CA LEU A 832 18.61 -9.45 -9.50
C LEU A 832 19.05 -10.83 -9.98
N GLN A 833 20.15 -10.87 -10.73
CA GLN A 833 20.69 -12.10 -11.32
C GLN A 833 22.19 -11.96 -11.57
N HIS A 834 22.85 -13.04 -11.99
CA HIS A 834 24.23 -12.97 -12.46
C HIS A 834 24.33 -12.26 -13.81
N LEU A 835 25.52 -11.75 -14.12
CA LEU A 835 25.82 -11.06 -15.37
C LEU A 835 25.59 -11.96 -16.61
N ASP A 836 25.71 -13.27 -16.46
CA ASP A 836 25.41 -14.27 -17.48
C ASP A 836 23.91 -14.65 -17.61
N GLY A 837 23.05 -14.03 -16.78
CA GLY A 837 21.61 -14.24 -16.76
C GLY A 837 21.15 -15.45 -15.94
N THR A 838 22.06 -16.20 -15.30
CA THR A 838 21.69 -17.27 -14.36
C THR A 838 21.15 -16.69 -13.04
N PRO A 839 20.21 -17.37 -12.36
CA PRO A 839 19.72 -16.92 -11.07
C PRO A 839 20.81 -17.05 -9.99
N LEU A 840 20.70 -16.22 -8.95
CA LEU A 840 21.53 -16.33 -7.75
C LEU A 840 21.31 -17.67 -7.05
N THR A 841 22.35 -18.14 -6.38
CA THR A 841 22.37 -19.37 -5.61
C THR A 841 22.04 -19.13 -4.13
N VAL A 842 21.67 -20.20 -3.42
CA VAL A 842 21.38 -20.15 -1.98
C VAL A 842 22.55 -19.58 -1.16
N PRO A 843 23.82 -19.98 -1.38
CA PRO A 843 24.96 -19.39 -0.67
C PRO A 843 25.17 -17.89 -0.91
N GLU A 844 24.83 -17.37 -2.09
CA GLU A 844 24.93 -15.93 -2.37
C GLU A 844 23.86 -15.15 -1.60
N TYR A 845 22.61 -15.64 -1.59
CA TYR A 845 21.57 -15.08 -0.74
C TYR A 845 21.90 -15.19 0.75
N ASP A 846 22.58 -16.26 1.17
CA ASP A 846 23.09 -16.43 2.54
C ASP A 846 24.08 -15.30 2.92
N LYS A 847 25.07 -15.04 2.05
CA LYS A 847 26.02 -13.94 2.25
C LYS A 847 25.33 -12.58 2.32
N ILE A 848 24.37 -12.34 1.43
CA ILE A 848 23.63 -11.07 1.36
C ILE A 848 22.87 -10.79 2.67
N HIS A 849 22.10 -11.74 3.21
CA HIS A 849 21.31 -11.45 4.42
C HIS A 849 22.21 -11.23 5.64
N ARG A 850 23.30 -11.98 5.77
CA ARG A 850 24.28 -11.82 6.85
C ARG A 850 25.00 -10.47 6.77
N PHE A 851 25.39 -10.05 5.56
CA PHE A 851 25.96 -8.72 5.33
C PHE A 851 24.98 -7.62 5.74
N LEU A 852 23.72 -7.71 5.31
CA LEU A 852 22.71 -6.67 5.60
C LEU A 852 22.35 -6.61 7.09
N ARG A 853 22.33 -7.74 7.79
CA ARG A 853 22.11 -7.78 9.24
C ARG A 853 23.28 -7.17 10.01
N LEU A 854 24.51 -7.53 9.66
CA LEU A 854 25.71 -6.93 10.23
C LEU A 854 25.75 -5.42 9.98
N TRP A 855 25.36 -5.00 8.77
CA TRP A 855 25.27 -3.59 8.39
C TRP A 855 24.33 -2.78 9.27
N ARG A 856 23.14 -3.29 9.53
CA ARG A 856 22.18 -2.65 10.42
C ARG A 856 22.67 -2.57 11.86
N LYS A 857 23.43 -3.57 12.32
CA LYS A 857 23.95 -3.61 13.70
C LYS A 857 25.08 -2.63 13.94
N LEU A 858 26.01 -2.51 13.00
CA LEU A 858 27.17 -1.64 13.16
C LEU A 858 26.88 -0.16 12.85
N GLY A 859 25.87 0.11 12.00
CA GLY A 859 25.52 1.47 11.60
C GLY A 859 26.54 2.17 10.68
N TRP A 860 27.55 1.42 10.20
CA TRP A 860 28.55 1.89 9.23
C TRP A 860 27.97 1.94 7.81
N SER A 861 28.65 2.60 6.88
CA SER A 861 28.29 2.54 5.46
C SER A 861 28.61 1.18 4.85
N ILE A 862 27.92 0.83 3.75
CA ILE A 862 28.15 -0.44 3.04
C ILE A 862 29.61 -0.59 2.59
N ASP A 863 30.24 0.49 2.13
CA ASP A 863 31.67 0.49 1.75
C ASP A 863 32.58 0.26 2.97
N GLU A 864 32.31 0.91 4.10
CA GLU A 864 33.07 0.69 5.33
C GLU A 864 33.01 -0.74 5.83
N ILE A 865 31.84 -1.37 5.77
CA ILE A 865 31.67 -2.77 6.19
C ILE A 865 32.35 -3.70 5.22
N ASP A 866 32.23 -3.47 3.91
CA ASP A 866 32.98 -4.22 2.90
C ASP A 866 34.48 -4.19 3.20
N LYS A 867 35.06 -3.01 3.44
CA LYS A 867 36.49 -2.88 3.79
C LYS A 867 36.84 -3.51 5.13
N ALA A 868 35.96 -3.45 6.12
CA ALA A 868 36.18 -4.10 7.41
C ALA A 868 36.16 -5.62 7.29
N ILE A 869 35.20 -6.20 6.57
CA ILE A 869 35.12 -7.65 6.31
C ILE A 869 36.39 -8.10 5.59
N ILE A 870 36.72 -7.48 4.46
CA ILE A 870 37.90 -7.83 3.65
C ILE A 870 39.19 -7.73 4.47
N GLY A 871 39.32 -6.67 5.26
CA GLY A 871 40.53 -6.39 6.01
C GLY A 871 40.78 -7.32 7.20
N LEU A 872 39.71 -7.88 7.79
CA LEU A 872 39.77 -8.61 9.05
C LEU A 872 39.46 -10.10 8.90
N SER A 873 38.86 -10.54 7.78
CA SER A 873 38.51 -11.96 7.57
C SER A 873 39.70 -12.84 7.20
N VAL A 874 40.78 -12.28 6.65
CA VAL A 874 41.94 -13.04 6.15
C VAL A 874 42.98 -13.29 7.26
N THR A 875 43.42 -14.54 7.42
CA THR A 875 44.54 -14.89 8.32
C THR A 875 45.86 -14.69 7.60
N LYS A 876 46.83 -13.95 8.18
CA LYS A 876 48.18 -13.82 7.62
C LYS A 876 48.87 -15.17 7.33
N ALA A 877 48.50 -16.25 8.03
CA ALA A 877 48.99 -17.61 7.77
C ALA A 877 48.56 -18.21 6.42
N SER A 878 47.47 -17.72 5.81
CA SER A 878 47.07 -18.07 4.44
C SER A 878 47.89 -17.33 3.37
N LEU A 879 48.76 -16.40 3.78
CA LEU A 879 49.57 -15.51 2.93
C LEU A 879 51.05 -15.94 2.87
N ASN A 880 51.37 -17.21 3.12
CA ASN A 880 52.74 -17.74 3.00
C ASN A 880 53.22 -17.93 1.55
N GLY A 881 52.40 -17.57 0.55
CA GLY A 881 52.89 -17.14 -0.75
C GLY A 881 52.93 -15.61 -0.74
N SER A 882 54.06 -15.01 -1.09
CA SER A 882 54.22 -13.56 -1.20
C SER A 882 52.99 -12.92 -1.86
N VAL A 883 52.14 -12.27 -1.08
CA VAL A 883 51.16 -11.35 -1.64
C VAL A 883 51.93 -10.12 -2.08
N SER A 884 52.53 -10.22 -3.27
CA SER A 884 52.35 -9.12 -4.20
C SER A 884 50.85 -8.92 -4.29
N GLU A 885 50.36 -7.70 -4.02
CA GLU A 885 49.04 -7.28 -4.52
C GLU A 885 48.89 -7.82 -5.95
N PRO A 886 47.70 -8.32 -6.37
CA PRO A 886 47.53 -8.85 -7.73
C PRO A 886 47.94 -7.75 -8.71
N VAL A 887 49.17 -7.84 -9.19
CA VAL A 887 49.71 -6.90 -10.15
C VAL A 887 49.03 -7.37 -11.42
N GLU A 888 48.07 -6.59 -11.95
CA GLU A 888 47.52 -6.84 -13.27
C GLU A 888 48.67 -6.70 -14.30
N ILE A 889 49.48 -7.75 -14.48
CA ILE A 889 50.49 -7.85 -15.53
C ILE A 889 49.76 -8.28 -16.80
N LEU A 890 48.87 -7.41 -17.28
CA LEU A 890 48.49 -7.38 -18.68
C LEU A 890 49.71 -6.83 -19.42
N CYS A 891 50.60 -7.76 -19.78
CA CYS A 891 51.83 -7.68 -20.57
C CYS A 891 52.83 -6.56 -20.22
N ASP A 892 54.08 -6.97 -19.99
CA ASP A 892 55.21 -6.08 -19.75
C ASP A 892 55.58 -5.31 -21.04
N ALA A 893 55.79 -4.01 -20.93
CA ALA A 893 56.29 -3.15 -22.00
C ALA A 893 57.83 -3.05 -22.01
N SER A 894 58.51 -3.80 -21.12
CA SER A 894 59.98 -3.78 -21.02
C SER A 894 60.69 -4.70 -22.03
N ALA A 895 59.97 -5.54 -22.77
CA ALA A 895 60.53 -6.25 -23.90
C ALA A 895 60.45 -5.37 -25.15
N SER A 896 61.61 -4.96 -25.65
CA SER A 896 61.79 -4.29 -26.94
C SER A 896 61.44 -5.23 -28.09
N ASP A 897 60.18 -5.57 -28.28
CA ASP A 897 59.72 -6.28 -29.47
C ASP A 897 58.83 -5.35 -30.28
N ASN A 898 59.40 -4.88 -31.39
CA ASN A 898 58.67 -4.25 -32.48
C ASN A 898 57.43 -5.08 -32.80
N CYS A 899 56.27 -4.44 -32.85
CA CYS A 899 54.99 -5.06 -33.18
C CYS A 899 54.86 -5.46 -34.67
N ASP A 900 55.97 -5.78 -35.35
CA ASP A 900 56.03 -6.11 -36.78
C ASP A 900 56.42 -7.58 -37.07
N ASP A 901 56.70 -8.40 -36.05
CA ASP A 901 57.07 -9.82 -36.29
C ASP A 901 55.89 -10.76 -35.97
N VAL A 902 55.12 -11.10 -37.02
CA VAL A 902 53.96 -12.02 -37.00
C VAL A 902 54.42 -13.50 -36.90
N GLY A 903 55.60 -13.75 -36.33
CA GLY A 903 56.30 -15.03 -36.40
C GLY A 903 56.44 -15.79 -35.08
N ASN A 904 56.12 -15.21 -33.92
CA ASN A 904 56.36 -15.87 -32.64
C ASN A 904 55.07 -16.02 -31.80
N ASP A 905 54.90 -17.22 -31.28
CA ASP A 905 53.76 -17.74 -30.53
C ASP A 905 53.35 -16.78 -29.39
N CYS A 906 52.18 -16.15 -29.53
CA CYS A 906 51.62 -15.20 -28.56
C CYS A 906 50.96 -15.95 -27.38
N GLY A 907 51.72 -16.85 -26.75
CA GLY A 907 51.22 -17.94 -25.89
C GLY A 907 50.73 -17.56 -24.50
N ASP A 908 51.35 -16.62 -23.78
CA ASP A 908 51.08 -16.49 -22.34
C ASP A 908 50.43 -15.14 -21.96
N CYS A 909 49.09 -15.10 -21.98
CA CYS A 909 48.38 -14.23 -21.05
C CYS A 909 48.55 -14.82 -19.65
N VAL A 910 49.41 -14.22 -18.83
CA VAL A 910 49.56 -14.62 -17.42
C VAL A 910 48.33 -14.10 -16.67
N CYS A 911 47.32 -14.96 -16.54
CA CYS A 911 46.17 -14.68 -15.70
C CYS A 911 46.57 -14.96 -14.24
N ASP A 912 46.45 -13.96 -13.36
CA ASP A 912 46.56 -14.23 -11.92
C ASP A 912 45.53 -15.31 -11.54
N GLU A 913 46.00 -16.40 -10.93
CA GLU A 913 45.12 -17.46 -10.46
C GLU A 913 44.11 -16.90 -9.43
N ASP A 914 44.49 -15.84 -8.71
CA ASP A 914 43.77 -15.20 -7.60
C ASP A 914 42.73 -14.12 -7.98
N ILE A 915 42.34 -13.95 -9.26
CA ILE A 915 41.41 -12.87 -9.72
C ILE A 915 40.00 -12.89 -9.05
N CYS A 916 39.67 -13.91 -8.25
CA CYS A 916 38.47 -13.91 -7.40
C CYS A 916 38.79 -14.60 -6.06
N VAL A 917 39.15 -13.83 -5.03
CA VAL A 917 39.38 -14.39 -3.69
C VAL A 917 38.02 -14.65 -3.02
N GLU A 918 37.60 -15.91 -2.92
CA GLU A 918 36.30 -16.30 -2.33
C GLU A 918 36.29 -16.30 -0.78
N VAL A 919 37.30 -15.74 -0.11
CA VAL A 919 37.58 -15.95 1.33
C VAL A 919 37.11 -14.78 2.22
N PHE A 920 35.94 -14.20 1.91
CA PHE A 920 35.31 -13.19 2.74
C PHE A 920 34.03 -13.76 3.37
N ASP A 921 34.12 -14.18 4.65
CA ASP A 921 32.98 -14.75 5.39
C ASP A 921 32.86 -14.14 6.79
N ILE A 922 31.61 -14.03 7.28
CA ILE A 922 31.29 -13.46 8.58
C ILE A 922 31.35 -14.58 9.63
N ASN A 923 32.49 -14.79 10.26
CA ASN A 923 32.70 -15.89 11.21
C ASN A 923 32.93 -15.37 12.65
N PRO A 924 32.99 -16.23 13.67
CA PRO A 924 33.24 -15.81 15.06
C PRO A 924 34.48 -14.93 15.23
N ARG A 925 35.56 -15.24 14.51
CA ARG A 925 36.79 -14.46 14.56
C ARG A 925 36.58 -13.05 14.02
N LEU A 926 35.86 -12.88 12.91
CA LEU A 926 35.56 -11.55 12.39
C LEU A 926 34.77 -10.73 13.42
N ILE A 927 33.76 -11.32 14.08
CA ILE A 927 32.98 -10.60 15.10
C ILE A 927 33.85 -10.13 16.27
N HIS A 928 34.75 -11.01 16.76
CA HIS A 928 35.73 -10.66 17.79
C HIS A 928 36.64 -9.51 17.34
N GLN A 929 37.16 -9.55 16.11
CA GLN A 929 37.98 -8.48 15.54
C GLN A 929 37.19 -7.16 15.38
N LEU A 930 35.94 -7.22 14.94
CA LEU A 930 35.08 -6.04 14.81
C LEU A 930 34.76 -5.40 16.17
N ALA A 931 34.60 -6.20 17.22
CA ALA A 931 34.45 -5.69 18.58
C ALA A 931 35.70 -4.92 19.01
N ALA A 932 36.90 -5.47 18.77
CA ALA A 932 38.16 -4.78 19.03
C ALA A 932 38.31 -3.50 18.20
N VAL A 933 37.94 -3.51 16.91
CA VAL A 933 37.93 -2.31 16.07
C VAL A 933 37.03 -1.22 16.66
N LYS A 934 35.81 -1.57 17.07
CA LYS A 934 34.88 -0.58 17.64
C LYS A 934 35.38 -0.03 18.97
N LYS A 935 35.92 -0.87 19.87
CA LYS A 935 36.59 -0.41 21.11
C LYS A 935 37.76 0.54 20.81
N LEU A 936 38.58 0.22 19.81
CA LEU A 936 39.67 1.08 19.37
C LEU A 936 39.18 2.39 18.74
N LEU A 937 38.04 2.41 18.04
CA LEU A 937 37.48 3.65 17.51
C LEU A 937 37.11 4.60 18.66
N ASP A 938 36.48 4.05 19.71
CA ASP A 938 36.09 4.80 20.90
C ASP A 938 37.32 5.37 21.64
N LEU A 939 38.42 4.59 21.73
CA LEU A 939 39.66 5.03 22.36
C LEU A 939 40.49 6.02 21.52
N THR A 940 40.56 5.81 20.20
CA THR A 940 41.48 6.57 19.34
C THR A 940 40.83 7.80 18.67
N GLY A 941 39.50 7.82 18.55
CA GLY A 941 38.76 8.86 17.83
C GLY A 941 39.06 8.94 16.32
N LEU A 942 39.64 7.88 15.74
CA LEU A 942 39.97 7.83 14.32
C LEU A 942 38.73 7.58 13.44
N ASP A 943 38.84 7.98 12.17
CA ASP A 943 37.91 7.58 11.10
C ASP A 943 38.10 6.09 10.80
N LEU A 944 37.03 5.30 10.66
CA LEU A 944 37.10 3.83 10.51
C LEU A 944 38.05 3.40 9.40
N ILE A 945 37.94 3.99 8.21
CA ILE A 945 38.81 3.67 7.08
C ILE A 945 40.29 3.96 7.38
N LYS A 946 40.59 4.99 8.19
CA LYS A 946 41.96 5.28 8.62
C LYS A 946 42.45 4.26 9.65
N GLN A 947 41.60 3.87 10.59
CA GLN A 947 41.95 2.88 11.60
C GLN A 947 42.17 1.51 10.98
N LEU A 948 41.39 1.11 9.97
CA LEU A 948 41.58 -0.15 9.24
C LEU A 948 42.99 -0.28 8.63
N CYS A 949 43.67 0.85 8.34
CA CYS A 949 45.06 0.85 7.86
C CYS A 949 46.07 0.29 8.87
N PHE A 950 45.68 0.13 10.14
CA PHE A 950 46.46 -0.62 11.14
C PHE A 950 46.68 -2.06 10.72
N TRP A 951 45.76 -2.64 9.94
CA TRP A 951 45.81 -4.05 9.55
C TRP A 951 45.84 -4.21 8.03
N THR A 952 45.29 -3.27 7.26
CA THR A 952 45.22 -3.31 5.80
C THR A 952 46.10 -2.27 5.11
N SER A 953 46.29 -2.43 3.80
CA SER A 953 46.83 -1.37 2.94
C SER A 953 45.84 -0.20 2.78
N ILE A 954 46.35 1.00 2.50
CA ILE A 954 45.54 2.17 2.20
C ILE A 954 44.60 1.85 1.03
N SER A 955 43.29 1.92 1.26
CA SER A 955 42.31 1.58 0.24
C SER A 955 42.40 2.53 -0.96
N THR A 956 42.56 1.94 -2.15
CA THR A 956 42.55 2.61 -3.47
C THR A 956 41.19 2.53 -4.16
N SER A 957 40.27 1.73 -3.62
CA SER A 957 38.96 1.45 -4.23
C SER A 957 37.90 2.48 -3.80
N GLY A 958 37.01 2.84 -4.74
CA GLY A 958 35.89 3.76 -4.52
C GLY A 958 36.19 5.22 -4.88
N LYS A 959 35.13 6.01 -5.13
CA LYS A 959 35.21 7.43 -5.56
C LYS A 959 35.74 8.40 -4.49
N LYS A 960 35.87 7.94 -3.25
CA LYS A 960 36.37 8.71 -2.09
C LYS A 960 37.41 7.89 -1.31
N SER A 961 38.18 7.07 -2.02
CA SER A 961 39.17 6.19 -1.42
C SER A 961 40.16 6.97 -0.54
N LEU A 962 40.69 6.33 0.50
CA LEU A 962 41.65 6.99 1.38
C LEU A 962 42.91 7.40 0.62
N TYR A 963 43.34 6.58 -0.35
CA TYR A 963 44.43 6.91 -1.27
C TYR A 963 44.18 8.23 -1.99
N GLN A 964 42.97 8.43 -2.52
CA GLN A 964 42.62 9.67 -3.23
C GLN A 964 42.63 10.89 -2.30
N ARG A 965 42.14 10.72 -1.06
CA ARG A 965 42.13 11.79 -0.05
C ARG A 965 43.52 12.22 0.39
N LEU A 966 44.48 11.28 0.46
CA LEU A 966 45.85 11.54 0.92
C LEU A 966 46.79 11.98 -0.21
N LEU A 967 46.80 11.27 -1.34
CA LEU A 967 47.86 11.36 -2.36
C LEU A 967 47.42 11.98 -3.69
N LEU A 968 46.12 11.98 -4.00
CA LEU A 968 45.58 12.56 -5.25
C LEU A 968 45.06 13.99 -5.09
N THR A 969 45.56 14.74 -4.11
CA THR A 969 45.22 16.15 -3.94
C THR A 969 45.89 17.01 -5.02
N HIS A 970 45.24 18.12 -5.42
CA HIS A 970 45.72 18.98 -6.51
C HIS A 970 47.18 19.47 -6.31
N ASN A 971 47.57 19.74 -5.06
CA ASN A 971 48.91 20.20 -4.70
C ASN A 971 49.98 19.13 -4.91
N ILE A 972 49.70 17.87 -4.55
CA ILE A 972 50.65 16.77 -4.70
C ILE A 972 50.78 16.39 -6.18
N LEU A 973 49.65 16.30 -6.89
CA LEU A 973 49.60 15.92 -8.30
C LEU A 973 50.24 16.92 -9.26
N GLY A 974 50.27 18.19 -8.89
CA GLY A 974 50.94 19.24 -9.67
C GLY A 974 52.46 19.06 -9.73
N ILE A 975 53.06 18.45 -8.69
CA ILE A 975 54.51 18.31 -8.53
C ILE A 975 54.97 16.89 -8.85
N HIS A 976 54.22 15.87 -8.41
CA HIS A 976 54.61 14.47 -8.55
C HIS A 976 53.51 13.65 -9.22
N LYS A 977 53.68 13.39 -10.53
CA LYS A 977 52.73 12.60 -11.33
C LYS A 977 52.72 11.10 -11.01
N VAL A 978 53.74 10.59 -10.32
CA VAL A 978 53.91 9.17 -9.96
C VAL A 978 52.76 8.61 -9.11
N PHE A 979 52.07 9.46 -8.36
CA PHE A 979 50.93 9.05 -7.52
C PHE A 979 49.63 8.91 -8.30
N LYS A 980 49.57 9.37 -9.57
CA LYS A 980 48.42 9.08 -10.42
C LYS A 980 48.38 7.59 -10.71
N ALA A 981 47.17 7.09 -10.95
CA ALA A 981 47.04 5.77 -11.54
C ALA A 981 47.90 5.70 -12.82
N ASP A 982 48.62 4.60 -12.98
CA ASP A 982 49.35 4.30 -14.19
C ASP A 982 48.37 4.15 -15.38
N SER A 983 48.90 3.93 -16.58
CA SER A 983 48.08 3.67 -17.77
C SER A 983 47.20 2.41 -17.63
N LYS A 984 47.44 1.60 -16.60
CA LYS A 984 46.68 0.39 -16.25
C LYS A 984 45.71 0.64 -15.09
N GLY A 985 45.48 1.89 -14.66
CA GLY A 985 44.55 2.20 -13.58
C GLY A 985 45.02 1.74 -12.19
N ASN A 986 46.26 1.27 -12.07
CA ASN A 986 46.87 0.78 -10.84
C ASN A 986 47.73 1.87 -10.20
N TYR A 987 47.91 1.81 -8.89
CA TYR A 987 48.68 2.80 -8.15
C TYR A 987 50.02 2.22 -7.70
N LEU A 988 51.11 2.95 -7.91
CA LEU A 988 52.43 2.65 -7.35
C LEU A 988 53.03 1.28 -7.76
N THR A 989 52.83 0.92 -9.03
CA THR A 989 53.28 -0.34 -9.64
C THR A 989 54.71 -0.28 -10.20
N GLY A 990 55.27 0.91 -10.38
CA GLY A 990 56.62 1.09 -10.93
C GLY A 990 57.75 0.91 -9.89
N ASP A 991 58.99 0.92 -10.37
CA ASP A 991 60.20 0.85 -9.53
C ASP A 991 60.69 2.23 -9.04
N ALA A 992 59.76 3.18 -8.89
CA ALA A 992 60.08 4.50 -8.37
C ALA A 992 60.60 4.40 -6.92
N LYS A 993 61.61 5.21 -6.58
CA LYS A 993 62.14 5.24 -5.22
C LYS A 993 61.33 6.16 -4.33
N LEU A 994 61.15 5.74 -3.07
CA LEU A 994 60.40 6.53 -2.09
C LEU A 994 61.09 7.86 -1.78
N LEU A 995 62.42 7.85 -1.63
CA LEU A 995 63.22 9.06 -1.32
C LEU A 995 63.21 10.13 -2.43
N GLU A 996 62.98 9.75 -3.69
CA GLU A 996 62.88 10.71 -4.81
C GLU A 996 61.57 11.51 -4.76
N HIS A 997 60.58 11.01 -4.02
CA HIS A 997 59.25 11.62 -3.86
C HIS A 997 58.98 12.06 -2.42
N LEU A 998 60.03 12.22 -1.62
CA LEU A 998 59.95 12.50 -0.18
C LEU A 998 59.06 13.72 0.17
N PRO A 999 59.13 14.88 -0.52
CA PRO A 999 58.28 16.03 -0.17
C PRO A 999 56.78 15.73 -0.27
N ALA A 1000 56.36 14.96 -1.28
CA ALA A 1000 54.97 14.54 -1.43
C ALA A 1000 54.54 13.56 -0.34
N VAL A 1001 55.38 12.58 -0.02
CA VAL A 1001 55.10 11.60 1.03
C VAL A 1001 55.01 12.29 2.41
N MET A 1002 55.92 13.21 2.70
CA MET A 1002 55.90 14.03 3.92
C MET A 1002 54.60 14.83 4.02
N ALA A 1003 54.19 15.50 2.94
CA ALA A 1003 52.96 16.29 2.92
C ALA A 1003 51.69 15.42 3.06
N ALA A 1004 51.65 14.27 2.38
CA ALA A 1004 50.50 13.38 2.38
C ALA A 1004 50.30 12.67 3.72
N LEU A 1005 51.39 12.18 4.31
CA LEU A 1005 51.35 11.40 5.55
C LEU A 1005 51.56 12.27 6.79
N ASN A 1006 51.96 13.54 6.64
CA ASN A 1006 52.30 14.45 7.73
C ASN A 1006 53.42 13.87 8.64
N LEU A 1007 54.51 13.48 7.99
CA LEU A 1007 55.76 12.96 8.58
C LEU A 1007 56.94 13.86 8.18
N SER A 1008 57.95 13.97 9.02
CA SER A 1008 59.22 14.60 8.63
C SER A 1008 60.11 13.63 7.84
N ALA A 1009 61.16 14.16 7.20
CA ALA A 1009 62.14 13.33 6.49
C ALA A 1009 62.86 12.37 7.45
N ASP A 1010 63.24 12.87 8.63
CA ASP A 1010 63.91 12.10 9.68
C ASP A 1010 63.00 10.97 10.18
N ASP A 1011 61.72 11.25 10.43
CA ASP A 1011 60.74 10.24 10.85
C ASP A 1011 60.63 9.09 9.83
N ILE A 1012 60.57 9.41 8.53
CA ILE A 1012 60.48 8.40 7.46
C ILE A 1012 61.74 7.54 7.41
N GLN A 1013 62.91 8.16 7.60
CA GLN A 1013 64.19 7.45 7.59
C GLN A 1013 64.32 6.52 8.81
N GLU A 1014 63.87 6.95 9.99
CA GLU A 1014 63.86 6.13 11.20
C GLU A 1014 62.92 4.93 11.07
N ILE A 1015 61.68 5.13 10.60
CA ILE A 1015 60.73 4.01 10.39
C ILE A 1015 61.31 3.01 9.38
N LYS A 1016 61.89 3.51 8.28
CA LYS A 1016 62.50 2.66 7.26
C LYS A 1016 63.62 1.79 7.82
N GLN A 1017 64.46 2.34 8.70
CA GLN A 1017 65.57 1.63 9.31
C GLN A 1017 65.07 0.59 10.33
N ASP A 1018 64.09 0.93 11.16
CA ASP A 1018 63.53 0.04 12.17
C ASP A 1018 62.76 -1.15 11.56
N SER A 1019 61.90 -0.87 10.59
CA SER A 1019 61.05 -1.91 9.97
C SER A 1019 61.75 -2.70 8.87
N GLY A 1020 63.01 -2.39 8.54
CA GLY A 1020 63.74 -3.00 7.42
C GLY A 1020 63.09 -2.77 6.05
N MET A 1021 62.36 -1.67 5.88
CA MET A 1021 61.61 -1.34 4.66
C MET A 1021 62.57 -1.00 3.50
N ASP A 1022 62.30 -1.52 2.31
CA ASP A 1022 63.07 -1.20 1.12
C ASP A 1022 62.81 0.25 0.65
N ASP A 1023 63.61 0.74 -0.31
CA ASP A 1023 63.46 2.11 -0.84
C ASP A 1023 62.41 2.23 -1.95
N LYS A 1024 61.44 1.31 -2.04
CA LYS A 1024 60.46 1.28 -3.12
C LYS A 1024 59.24 2.13 -2.76
N LEU A 1025 58.77 2.94 -3.70
CA LEU A 1025 57.50 3.67 -3.55
C LEU A 1025 56.34 2.73 -3.89
N SER A 1026 55.94 1.91 -2.92
CA SER A 1026 54.83 0.95 -3.05
C SER A 1026 53.66 1.29 -2.12
N LEU A 1027 52.47 0.74 -2.42
CA LEU A 1027 51.30 0.92 -1.55
C LEU A 1027 51.53 0.30 -0.16
N ALA A 1028 52.20 -0.84 -0.09
CA ALA A 1028 52.58 -1.50 1.16
C ALA A 1028 53.46 -0.58 2.04
N ASN A 1029 54.51 0.02 1.46
CA ASN A 1029 55.43 0.90 2.19
C ASN A 1029 54.75 2.18 2.65
N LEU A 1030 53.90 2.81 1.81
CA LEU A 1030 53.13 3.98 2.23
C LEU A 1030 52.13 3.65 3.34
N SER A 1031 51.52 2.47 3.30
CA SER A 1031 50.60 2.00 4.34
C SER A 1031 51.32 1.75 5.66
N LEU A 1032 52.54 1.21 5.61
CA LEU A 1032 53.41 1.03 6.77
C LEU A 1032 53.80 2.37 7.42
N LEU A 1033 54.23 3.35 6.62
CA LEU A 1033 54.52 4.69 7.14
C LEU A 1033 53.27 5.33 7.76
N TYR A 1034 52.12 5.20 7.10
CA TYR A 1034 50.88 5.79 7.55
C TYR A 1034 50.36 5.15 8.85
N ARG A 1035 50.44 3.83 9.02
CA ARG A 1035 50.01 3.16 10.26
C ARG A 1035 50.86 3.57 11.47
N TYR A 1036 52.19 3.67 11.30
CA TYR A 1036 53.10 4.13 12.35
C TYR A 1036 52.81 5.58 12.72
N ARG A 1037 52.57 6.42 11.71
CA ARG A 1037 52.18 7.81 11.92
C ARG A 1037 50.87 7.96 12.67
N LEU A 1038 49.86 7.18 12.31
CA LEU A 1038 48.54 7.24 12.93
C LEU A 1038 48.61 6.83 14.41
N LEU A 1039 49.23 5.69 14.72
CA LEU A 1039 49.28 5.22 16.10
C LEU A 1039 50.17 6.09 16.99
N SER A 1040 51.34 6.52 16.51
CA SER A 1040 52.17 7.48 17.24
C SER A 1040 51.43 8.80 17.54
N LYS A 1041 50.59 9.27 16.60
CA LYS A 1041 49.74 10.45 16.82
C LYS A 1041 48.73 10.23 17.93
N VAL A 1042 48.08 9.07 17.94
CA VAL A 1042 47.07 8.69 18.95
C VAL A 1042 47.71 8.67 20.34
N LEU A 1043 48.91 8.09 20.47
CA LEU A 1043 49.65 8.03 21.72
C LEU A 1043 50.31 9.37 22.12
N GLY A 1044 50.25 10.40 21.27
CA GLY A 1044 50.95 11.67 21.51
C GLY A 1044 52.48 11.57 21.46
N LEU A 1045 53.03 10.49 20.89
CA LEU A 1045 54.47 10.25 20.81
C LEU A 1045 55.05 10.73 19.49
N ARG A 1046 56.31 11.18 19.51
CA ARG A 1046 57.10 11.34 18.29
C ARG A 1046 57.56 9.97 17.79
N ILE A 1047 57.82 9.84 16.50
CA ILE A 1047 58.24 8.58 15.87
C ILE A 1047 59.43 7.93 16.60
N PRO A 1048 60.54 8.62 16.91
CA PRO A 1048 61.65 7.97 17.61
C PRO A 1048 61.26 7.37 18.98
N ALA A 1049 60.40 8.06 19.73
CA ALA A 1049 59.90 7.57 21.02
C ALA A 1049 58.96 6.38 20.83
N PHE A 1050 58.09 6.43 19.82
CA PHE A 1050 57.19 5.33 19.48
C PHE A 1050 57.95 4.06 19.06
N LEU A 1051 58.99 4.19 18.22
CA LEU A 1051 59.82 3.05 17.81
C LEU A 1051 60.54 2.41 19.00
N SER A 1052 60.97 3.20 19.98
CA SER A 1052 61.67 2.68 21.17
C SER A 1052 60.82 1.77 22.06
N ILE A 1053 59.48 1.91 22.02
CA ILE A 1053 58.57 1.12 22.86
C ILE A 1053 58.06 -0.15 22.17
N LEU A 1054 58.04 -0.19 20.83
CA LEU A 1054 57.49 -1.33 20.06
C LEU A 1054 58.10 -2.70 20.46
N PRO A 1055 59.41 -2.84 20.69
CA PRO A 1055 60.01 -4.12 21.07
C PRO A 1055 59.46 -4.72 22.36
N LEU A 1056 58.83 -3.93 23.23
CA LEU A 1056 58.26 -4.38 24.51
C LEU A 1056 56.94 -5.14 24.34
N PHE A 1057 56.22 -4.93 23.22
CA PHE A 1057 54.85 -5.41 23.04
C PHE A 1057 54.69 -6.41 21.88
N GLY A 1058 55.73 -6.65 21.08
CA GLY A 1058 55.66 -7.52 19.91
C GLY A 1058 54.96 -6.86 18.72
N ASP A 1059 54.40 -7.65 17.79
CA ASP A 1059 53.66 -7.12 16.63
C ASP A 1059 52.26 -6.62 17.04
N ILE A 1060 52.20 -5.36 17.49
CA ILE A 1060 50.94 -4.70 17.86
C ILE A 1060 49.97 -4.51 16.69
N PHE A 1061 50.42 -4.67 15.44
CA PHE A 1061 49.60 -4.55 14.22
C PHE A 1061 49.26 -5.93 13.62
N LYS A 1062 49.44 -7.00 14.40
CA LYS A 1062 49.12 -8.37 13.97
C LYS A 1062 47.65 -8.51 13.56
N ASP A 1063 46.76 -8.07 14.43
CA ASP A 1063 45.30 -8.05 14.30
C ASP A 1063 44.68 -7.00 15.24
N ALA A 1064 43.38 -6.74 15.14
CA ALA A 1064 42.71 -5.67 15.87
C ALA A 1064 42.64 -5.91 17.38
N ASP A 1065 42.49 -7.17 17.79
CA ASP A 1065 42.48 -7.57 19.19
C ASP A 1065 43.84 -7.31 19.85
N THR A 1066 44.94 -7.69 19.18
CA THR A 1066 46.30 -7.41 19.66
C THR A 1066 46.55 -5.89 19.78
N SER A 1067 46.08 -5.10 18.82
CA SER A 1067 46.17 -3.63 18.87
C SER A 1067 45.37 -3.05 20.05
N PHE A 1068 44.19 -3.62 20.34
CA PHE A 1068 43.36 -3.22 21.47
C PHE A 1068 44.01 -3.57 22.81
N GLU A 1069 44.53 -4.79 22.98
CA GLU A 1069 45.28 -5.18 24.17
C GLU A 1069 46.48 -4.25 24.44
N PHE A 1070 47.20 -3.86 23.37
CA PHE A 1070 48.29 -2.89 23.48
C PHE A 1070 47.80 -1.56 24.04
N MET A 1071 46.70 -1.01 23.50
CA MET A 1071 46.14 0.27 23.99
C MET A 1071 45.69 0.17 25.44
N GLU A 1072 45.06 -0.94 25.85
CA GLU A 1072 44.67 -1.15 27.26
C GLU A 1072 45.89 -1.24 28.19
N ARG A 1073 46.94 -1.95 27.78
CA ARG A 1073 48.18 -2.05 28.56
C ARG A 1073 48.89 -0.70 28.64
N TRP A 1074 48.92 0.05 27.54
CA TRP A 1074 49.49 1.40 27.49
C TRP A 1074 48.77 2.34 28.46
N ALA A 1075 47.44 2.39 28.42
CA ALA A 1075 46.64 3.19 29.34
C ALA A 1075 46.90 2.82 30.81
N LYS A 1076 46.95 1.52 31.13
CA LYS A 1076 47.28 1.05 32.49
C LYS A 1076 48.69 1.46 32.94
N MET A 1077 49.65 1.51 32.01
CA MET A 1077 51.01 1.98 32.30
C MET A 1077 51.01 3.48 32.60
N GLU A 1078 50.32 4.29 31.79
CA GLU A 1078 50.19 5.73 32.03
C GLU A 1078 49.47 6.03 33.36
N ASP A 1079 48.38 5.31 33.67
CA ASP A 1079 47.64 5.43 34.93
C ASP A 1079 48.49 5.04 36.14
N ALA A 1080 49.41 4.08 35.97
CA ALA A 1080 50.39 3.69 36.99
C ALA A 1080 51.58 4.66 37.09
N GLY A 1081 51.62 5.71 36.27
CA GLY A 1081 52.65 6.75 36.27
C GLY A 1081 53.92 6.40 35.48
N PHE A 1082 53.88 5.35 34.65
CA PHE A 1082 54.97 5.05 33.71
C PHE A 1082 54.93 5.98 32.52
N SER A 1083 56.10 6.33 32.00
CA SER A 1083 56.26 7.11 30.78
C SER A 1083 56.98 6.29 29.71
N TYR A 1084 57.08 6.80 28.48
CA TYR A 1084 57.87 6.16 27.42
C TYR A 1084 59.39 6.20 27.71
N GLN A 1085 59.83 7.09 28.60
CA GLN A 1085 61.18 7.14 29.17
C GLN A 1085 61.22 6.29 30.44
#